data_AF-A0A0S4FM50-F1
#
_entry.id   AF-A0A0S4FM50-F1
#
_cell.length_a   1.000
_cell.length_b   1.000
_cell.length_c   1.000
_cell.angle_alpha   90.00
_cell.angle_beta   90.00
_cell.angle_gamma   90.00
#
_symmetry.space_group_name_H-M   'P 1'
#
loop_
_entity.id
_entity.type
_entity.pdbx_description
1 polymer ?
#
loop_
_entity_poly.entity_id
_entity_poly.type
_entity_poly.pdbx_seq_one_letter_code
_entity_poly.pdbx_strand_id
1 'polypeptide(L)'
;MIADLIEFGEWLSNNKQDEFSKNLNLDEDYLFIIKFNQNSENFEFKGIKPVKDTKTPYPEASIYNNYYYITTDQMVIKPSNSNLIGITPFMLKLDHDFLNKSKEMDDKKVNKFYKKVERSKKVNGNGKEFVELINSIYNNSNNYISRIPLTVNETNNLRTFFEENSLENIIETIKNYYNWLYENKEFIVNELIKFKERDEFKKQHKKSNFYLMCYFNSEIDLINDIFYYYSKFIKKRKENFKEIDDAACSFCGSTGNVYPSLGNFVMGNAAFSFNYDDNKDTAMNNSRLKFCKKCAIYAMLAEDKLMKILPNNILIIPKRTDGDYGKFLMEMSKKNSSFEKINEGLDNVDGFNFDLALYTKKKQGKGHVIEKYIENYKSYLARVRSDENKNPNELKEIPIYKEDKLEYLSFDETVKRSKKEPVTIKSIFEFEQIFKQFFINIKDSKLDYTKLYYFYQIYTRDLRGRAGIVGNLDSKTFTIFTKYMHAIFNFIYELNTDAIDKNMLNEIVLNNLTKITKNMEEPKYLILKRLNYYLMLNKELLGDNMLEKDHVNKLKRVISSYDKDKPENMAKILELIQENPSLKYYLIGKFLRLIDSTKYQSGKKQDIFGNFVTNANRNNIKNLFVTEVLQKNNYYIQKMNPKGKLVFNLFENDLNSLFNEENLSFEDYLLSIFAGYYTENILKKAVIKNE
;
A
#
# COMPACT_ATOMS: atom_id res chain seq x y z
N MET A 1 -0.67 15.23 11.64
CA MET A 1 0.27 14.08 11.56
C MET A 1 1.07 13.83 12.84
N ILE A 2 2.11 14.62 13.14
CA ILE A 2 3.08 14.22 14.18
C ILE A 2 2.48 14.31 15.59
N ALA A 3 1.64 15.31 15.86
CA ALA A 3 0.89 15.38 17.11
C ALA A 3 0.02 14.12 17.31
N ASP A 4 -0.70 13.69 16.27
CA ASP A 4 -1.53 12.48 16.31
C ASP A 4 -0.71 11.20 16.55
N LEU A 5 0.50 11.11 15.96
CA LEU A 5 1.44 10.03 16.25
C LEU A 5 1.96 10.07 17.68
N ILE A 6 2.23 11.26 18.23
CA ILE A 6 2.65 11.42 19.64
C ILE A 6 1.52 10.97 20.57
N GLU A 7 0.28 11.41 20.32
CA GLU A 7 -0.89 11.03 21.12
C GLU A 7 -1.11 9.52 21.09
N PHE A 8 -1.13 8.92 19.90
CA PHE A 8 -1.30 7.48 19.76
C PHE A 8 -0.14 6.72 20.41
N GLY A 9 1.09 7.21 20.29
CA GLY A 9 2.28 6.64 20.91
C GLY A 9 2.25 6.71 22.44
N GLU A 10 1.74 7.80 23.01
CA GLU A 10 1.50 7.95 24.45
C GLU A 10 0.47 6.93 24.92
N TRP A 11 -0.65 6.81 24.21
CA TRP A 11 -1.68 5.80 24.50
C TRP A 11 -1.12 4.38 24.42
N LEU A 12 -0.35 4.05 23.38
CA LEU A 12 0.31 2.74 23.23
C LEU A 12 1.23 2.43 24.42
N SER A 13 2.02 3.42 24.85
CA SER A 13 2.93 3.27 25.98
C SER A 13 2.17 3.07 27.30
N ASN A 14 1.15 3.88 27.56
CA ASN A 14 0.37 3.81 28.80
C ASN A 14 -0.43 2.49 28.91
N ASN A 15 -0.84 1.92 27.77
CA ASN A 15 -1.57 0.65 27.70
C ASN A 15 -0.67 -0.57 27.45
N LYS A 16 0.66 -0.39 27.43
CA LYS A 16 1.66 -1.45 27.13
C LYS A 16 1.44 -2.15 25.76
N GLN A 17 0.77 -1.46 24.84
CA GLN A 17 0.44 -1.92 23.49
C GLN A 17 1.52 -1.60 22.44
N ASP A 18 2.54 -0.80 22.80
CA ASP A 18 3.67 -0.48 21.92
C ASP A 18 4.56 -1.68 21.59
N GLU A 19 5.39 -1.56 20.57
CA GLU A 19 6.25 -2.64 20.06
C GLU A 19 7.66 -2.62 20.66
N PHE A 20 7.95 -1.70 21.58
CA PHE A 20 9.28 -1.62 22.18
C PHE A 20 9.59 -2.92 22.90
N SER A 21 10.79 -3.43 22.63
CA SER A 21 11.29 -4.72 23.12
C SER A 21 10.58 -5.96 22.62
N LYS A 22 9.44 -5.92 21.90
CA LYS A 22 8.63 -7.08 21.45
C LYS A 22 9.24 -7.96 20.33
N ASN A 23 10.49 -8.42 20.46
CA ASN A 23 11.16 -9.28 19.47
C ASN A 23 11.33 -10.75 19.93
N LEU A 24 10.87 -11.12 21.14
CA LEU A 24 10.73 -12.54 21.50
C LEU A 24 9.58 -13.13 20.68
N ASN A 25 9.89 -14.12 19.85
CA ASN A 25 8.85 -14.87 19.16
C ASN A 25 8.20 -15.82 20.17
N LEU A 26 7.04 -15.46 20.70
CA LEU A 26 6.32 -16.25 21.72
C LEU A 26 6.13 -17.71 21.30
N ASP A 27 5.95 -17.95 20.01
CA ASP A 27 5.67 -19.28 19.45
C ASP A 27 6.91 -20.13 19.18
N GLU A 28 8.10 -19.52 19.16
CA GLU A 28 9.33 -20.16 18.69
C GLU A 28 10.52 -20.06 19.65
N ASP A 29 10.63 -18.98 20.43
CA ASP A 29 11.77 -18.74 21.30
C ASP A 29 11.64 -19.44 22.66
N TYR A 30 12.78 -19.65 23.32
CA TYR A 30 12.89 -20.35 24.61
C TYR A 30 13.60 -19.50 25.67
N LEU A 31 13.18 -19.67 26.92
CA LEU A 31 13.78 -19.07 28.11
C LEU A 31 14.58 -20.14 28.86
N PHE A 32 15.85 -19.84 29.14
CA PHE A 32 16.71 -20.56 30.07
C PHE A 32 16.57 -19.89 31.45
N ILE A 33 15.85 -20.54 32.35
CA ILE A 33 15.30 -19.91 33.56
C ILE A 33 16.20 -20.15 34.76
N ILE A 34 16.58 -19.06 35.42
CA ILE A 34 17.38 -19.02 36.64
C ILE A 34 16.55 -18.32 37.73
N LYS A 35 16.48 -18.91 38.92
CA LYS A 35 15.81 -18.33 40.09
C LYS A 35 16.84 -18.02 41.16
N PHE A 36 16.80 -16.83 41.74
CA PHE A 36 17.52 -16.58 42.99
C PHE A 36 16.75 -17.18 44.17
N ASN A 37 17.42 -18.00 44.97
CA ASN A 37 16.86 -18.55 46.21
C ASN A 37 17.37 -17.75 47.40
N GLN A 38 16.47 -17.01 48.03
CA GLN A 38 16.78 -16.15 49.17
C GLN A 38 17.32 -16.93 50.37
N ASN A 39 16.89 -18.18 50.58
CA ASN A 39 17.31 -18.98 51.74
C ASN A 39 18.75 -19.48 51.63
N SER A 40 19.21 -19.75 50.41
CA SER A 40 20.56 -20.25 50.13
C SER A 40 21.48 -19.19 49.54
N GLU A 41 20.97 -17.96 49.37
CA GLU A 41 21.64 -16.83 48.70
C GLU A 41 22.32 -17.23 47.37
N ASN A 42 21.69 -18.13 46.62
CA ASN A 42 22.29 -18.72 45.41
C ASN A 42 21.29 -18.76 44.24
N PHE A 43 21.84 -18.85 43.02
CA PHE A 43 21.06 -18.98 41.80
C PHE A 43 20.86 -20.44 41.43
N GLU A 44 19.61 -20.79 41.12
CA GLU A 44 19.18 -22.14 40.77
C GLU A 44 18.63 -22.20 39.35
N PHE A 45 19.08 -23.17 38.57
CA PHE A 45 18.47 -23.46 37.27
C PHE A 45 17.09 -24.12 37.46
N LYS A 46 16.05 -23.54 36.86
CA LYS A 46 14.67 -24.07 36.91
C LYS A 46 14.23 -24.78 35.63
N GLY A 47 15.06 -24.77 34.59
CA GLY A 47 14.79 -25.45 33.32
C GLY A 47 14.74 -24.51 32.11
N ILE A 48 14.52 -25.11 30.94
CA ILE A 48 14.32 -24.40 29.67
C ILE A 48 12.86 -24.57 29.26
N LYS A 49 12.15 -23.47 29.00
CA LYS A 49 10.73 -23.48 28.63
C LYS A 49 10.45 -22.61 27.40
N PRO A 50 9.45 -22.97 26.55
CA PRO A 50 8.94 -22.07 25.53
C PRO A 50 8.41 -20.78 26.17
N VAL A 51 8.61 -19.64 25.51
CA VAL A 51 8.16 -18.34 26.04
C VAL A 51 6.64 -18.33 26.25
N LYS A 52 5.86 -18.84 25.28
CA LYS A 52 4.38 -18.95 25.37
C LYS A 52 3.84 -19.70 26.58
N ASP A 53 4.60 -20.63 27.15
CA ASP A 53 4.15 -21.54 28.21
C ASP A 53 4.63 -21.07 29.60
N THR A 54 5.30 -19.91 29.69
CA THR A 54 5.93 -19.43 30.92
C THR A 54 5.10 -18.32 31.55
N LYS A 55 4.52 -18.57 32.73
CA LYS A 55 4.09 -17.50 33.67
C LYS A 55 5.21 -17.29 34.67
N THR A 56 5.79 -16.09 34.73
CA THR A 56 6.90 -15.78 35.63
C THR A 56 6.36 -15.32 36.95
N PRO A 57 7.05 -15.65 38.05
CA PRO A 57 6.72 -15.17 39.37
C PRO A 57 7.39 -13.80 39.61
N TYR A 58 7.38 -12.90 38.62
CA TYR A 58 7.80 -11.52 38.89
C TYR A 58 6.75 -10.89 39.82
N PRO A 59 7.15 -10.00 40.75
CA PRO A 59 6.18 -9.34 41.62
C PRO A 59 5.17 -8.53 40.79
N GLU A 60 3.96 -8.34 41.30
CA GLU A 60 2.91 -7.55 40.62
C GLU A 60 3.37 -6.14 40.25
N ALA A 61 4.28 -5.58 41.03
CA ALA A 61 4.92 -4.30 40.81
C ALA A 61 5.79 -4.22 39.55
N SER A 62 6.33 -5.34 39.06
CA SER A 62 7.22 -5.35 37.89
C SER A 62 6.45 -5.41 36.58
N ILE A 63 6.89 -4.64 35.58
CA ILE A 63 6.37 -4.70 34.22
C ILE A 63 6.51 -6.10 33.61
N TYR A 64 7.51 -6.87 34.05
CA TYR A 64 7.78 -8.21 33.54
C TYR A 64 6.80 -9.27 34.05
N ASN A 65 5.99 -8.96 35.07
CA ASN A 65 4.90 -9.84 35.50
C ASN A 65 3.82 -10.02 34.42
N ASN A 66 3.62 -9.00 33.58
CA ASN A 66 2.63 -9.02 32.50
C ASN A 66 3.26 -9.07 31.08
N TYR A 67 4.57 -8.82 30.94
CA TYR A 67 5.23 -8.62 29.65
C TYR A 67 6.64 -9.20 29.58
N TYR A 68 6.89 -10.16 28.68
CA TYR A 68 8.23 -10.70 28.44
C TYR A 68 8.76 -10.28 27.08
N TYR A 69 9.65 -9.28 27.00
CA TYR A 69 10.31 -9.06 25.72
C TYR A 69 11.73 -8.48 25.81
N ILE A 70 12.55 -8.87 24.83
CA ILE A 70 13.91 -8.38 24.59
C ILE A 70 13.97 -7.89 23.15
N THR A 71 14.47 -6.67 22.94
CA THR A 71 14.76 -6.15 21.60
C THR A 71 16.08 -6.71 21.07
N THR A 72 16.13 -6.97 19.77
CA THR A 72 17.35 -7.33 19.01
C THR A 72 17.97 -6.12 18.28
N ASP A 73 17.42 -4.91 18.41
CA ASP A 73 17.99 -3.71 17.82
C ASP A 73 19.25 -3.27 18.59
N GLN A 74 20.38 -3.28 17.89
CA GLN A 74 21.70 -2.86 18.38
C GLN A 74 21.71 -1.41 18.90
N MET A 75 20.74 -0.57 18.52
CA MET A 75 20.59 0.80 19.03
C MET A 75 20.06 0.85 20.48
N VAL A 76 19.38 -0.20 20.94
CA VAL A 76 18.70 -0.23 22.25
C VAL A 76 19.51 -1.04 23.26
N ILE A 77 20.16 -2.12 22.84
CA ILE A 77 21.02 -2.95 23.69
C ILE A 77 22.37 -2.26 23.95
N LYS A 78 23.06 -2.47 25.08
CA LYS A 78 24.47 -2.06 25.22
C LYS A 78 25.28 -2.99 24.29
N PRO A 79 25.71 -2.56 23.09
CA PRO A 79 26.25 -3.48 22.12
C PRO A 79 27.64 -3.93 22.57
N SER A 80 27.86 -5.24 22.60
CA SER A 80 29.20 -5.79 22.80
C SER A 80 29.38 -7.01 21.91
N ASN A 81 30.35 -6.93 20.99
CA ASN A 81 30.80 -8.10 20.23
C ASN A 81 31.64 -9.04 21.11
N SER A 82 32.11 -8.53 22.25
CA SER A 82 33.04 -9.22 23.15
C SER A 82 32.41 -9.78 24.42
N ASN A 83 31.22 -9.31 24.82
CA ASN A 83 30.53 -9.63 26.08
C ASN A 83 29.13 -10.21 25.81
N LEU A 84 28.39 -10.58 26.86
CA LEU A 84 27.01 -11.02 26.76
C LEU A 84 26.09 -9.85 26.39
N ILE A 85 25.09 -10.12 25.57
CA ILE A 85 24.20 -9.10 24.99
C ILE A 85 22.90 -9.07 25.81
N GLY A 86 22.54 -7.93 26.39
CA GLY A 86 21.33 -7.78 27.21
C GLY A 86 20.86 -6.34 27.39
N ILE A 87 19.56 -6.16 27.58
CA ILE A 87 18.94 -4.86 27.90
C ILE A 87 18.99 -4.60 29.39
N THR A 88 18.76 -5.66 30.18
CA THR A 88 18.86 -5.68 31.63
C THR A 88 19.96 -6.66 32.04
N PRO A 89 20.53 -6.53 33.25
CA PRO A 89 21.56 -7.46 33.73
C PRO A 89 21.05 -8.91 33.85
N PHE A 90 19.74 -9.11 34.03
CA PHE A 90 19.15 -10.43 34.30
C PHE A 90 18.38 -11.04 33.12
N MET A 91 18.36 -10.36 31.97
CA MET A 91 17.67 -10.83 30.76
C MET A 91 18.59 -10.70 29.52
N LEU A 92 19.28 -11.79 29.19
CA LEU A 92 20.39 -11.81 28.22
C LEU A 92 20.08 -12.70 27.03
N LYS A 93 20.49 -12.30 25.82
CA LYS A 93 20.47 -13.18 24.66
C LYS A 93 21.58 -14.23 24.77
N LEU A 94 21.20 -15.50 24.68
CA LEU A 94 22.09 -16.62 24.83
C LEU A 94 22.58 -17.08 23.45
N ASP A 95 23.91 -17.12 23.27
CA ASP A 95 24.50 -17.87 22.16
C ASP A 95 24.08 -19.33 22.34
N HIS A 96 23.60 -19.97 21.27
CA HIS A 96 23.05 -21.33 21.37
C HIS A 96 23.54 -22.25 20.25
N ASP A 97 24.27 -21.72 19.28
CA ASP A 97 24.87 -22.50 18.20
C ASP A 97 26.22 -23.05 18.68
N PHE A 98 26.18 -24.19 19.36
CA PHE A 98 27.37 -24.83 19.93
C PHE A 98 27.79 -26.10 19.18
N LEU A 99 27.05 -26.48 18.13
CA LEU A 99 27.31 -27.70 17.38
C LEU A 99 27.86 -27.36 15.99
N ASN A 100 28.70 -28.25 15.45
CA ASN A 100 29.18 -28.19 14.08
C ASN A 100 28.16 -28.83 13.11
N LYS A 101 28.50 -28.87 11.80
CA LYS A 101 27.61 -29.47 10.78
C LYS A 101 27.38 -30.98 11.00
N SER A 102 28.31 -31.66 11.67
CA SER A 102 28.23 -33.08 12.05
C SER A 102 27.46 -33.32 13.35
N LYS A 103 26.88 -32.28 13.96
CA LYS A 103 26.16 -32.31 15.25
C LYS A 103 27.03 -32.66 16.46
N GLU A 104 28.35 -32.53 16.34
CA GLU A 104 29.27 -32.62 17.47
C GLU A 104 29.55 -31.23 18.04
N MET A 105 30.04 -31.18 19.28
CA MET A 105 30.39 -29.91 19.94
C MET A 105 31.47 -29.17 19.15
N ASP A 106 31.24 -27.88 18.90
CA ASP A 106 32.19 -26.99 18.23
C ASP A 106 32.97 -26.17 19.27
N ASP A 107 34.19 -26.62 19.59
CA ASP A 107 35.05 -25.99 20.59
C ASP A 107 35.30 -24.50 20.31
N LYS A 108 35.32 -24.07 19.04
CA LYS A 108 35.53 -22.64 18.72
C LYS A 108 34.32 -21.82 19.14
N LYS A 109 33.11 -22.33 18.89
CA LYS A 109 31.86 -21.64 19.28
C LYS A 109 31.68 -21.64 20.80
N VAL A 110 31.96 -22.76 21.46
CA VAL A 110 31.91 -22.88 22.94
C VAL A 110 32.93 -21.95 23.61
N ASN A 111 34.20 -21.96 23.16
CA ASN A 111 35.22 -21.08 23.71
C ASN A 111 34.90 -19.59 23.49
N LYS A 112 34.25 -19.24 22.37
CA LYS A 112 33.79 -17.88 22.13
C LYS A 112 32.74 -17.45 23.17
N PHE A 113 31.80 -18.34 23.49
CA PHE A 113 30.81 -18.09 24.55
C PHE A 113 31.48 -17.95 25.93
N TYR A 114 32.39 -18.84 26.31
CA TYR A 114 33.10 -18.75 27.59
C TYR A 114 33.87 -17.44 27.75
N LYS A 115 34.55 -16.99 26.69
CA LYS A 115 35.23 -15.68 26.69
C LYS A 115 34.26 -14.52 26.87
N LYS A 116 33.06 -14.58 26.28
CA LYS A 116 32.03 -13.55 26.50
C LYS A 116 31.57 -13.51 27.95
N VAL A 117 31.31 -14.67 28.56
CA VAL A 117 30.91 -14.77 29.97
C VAL A 117 31.99 -14.20 30.89
N GLU A 118 33.24 -14.63 30.71
CA GLU A 118 34.39 -14.16 31.50
C GLU A 118 34.57 -12.64 31.40
N ARG A 119 34.50 -12.08 30.18
CA ARG A 119 34.60 -10.64 29.98
C ARG A 119 33.44 -9.89 30.62
N SER A 120 32.22 -10.40 30.52
CA SER A 120 31.05 -9.77 31.16
C SER A 120 31.20 -9.71 32.68
N LYS A 121 31.69 -10.79 33.30
CA LYS A 121 32.06 -10.81 34.73
C LYS A 121 33.10 -9.75 35.06
N LYS A 122 34.23 -9.73 34.33
CA LYS A 122 35.32 -8.77 34.58
C LYS A 122 34.88 -7.32 34.42
N VAL A 123 34.10 -7.01 33.38
CA VAL A 123 33.67 -5.65 33.07
C VAL A 123 32.70 -5.12 34.13
N ASN A 124 31.70 -5.91 34.53
CA ASN A 124 30.79 -5.51 35.61
C ASN A 124 31.49 -5.49 36.99
N GLY A 125 32.40 -6.43 37.26
CA GLY A 125 33.24 -6.43 38.46
C GLY A 125 34.10 -5.16 38.61
N ASN A 126 34.59 -4.62 37.50
CA ASN A 126 35.36 -3.37 37.45
C ASN A 126 34.48 -2.10 37.44
N GLY A 127 33.19 -2.22 37.77
CA GLY A 127 32.27 -1.08 37.86
C GLY A 127 31.82 -0.51 36.52
N LYS A 128 31.95 -1.25 35.42
CA LYS A 128 31.54 -0.83 34.06
C LYS A 128 30.20 -1.48 33.67
N GLU A 129 29.74 -1.25 32.43
CA GLU A 129 28.53 -1.89 31.87
C GLU A 129 27.22 -1.61 32.61
N PHE A 130 26.62 -2.62 33.24
CA PHE A 130 25.36 -2.48 33.96
C PHE A 130 25.60 -1.81 35.31
N VAL A 131 26.74 -2.10 35.97
CA VAL A 131 27.11 -1.48 37.25
C VAL A 131 27.32 0.03 37.11
N GLU A 132 28.01 0.47 36.06
CA GLU A 132 28.18 1.90 35.75
C GLU A 132 26.84 2.61 35.55
N LEU A 133 25.93 1.96 34.83
CA LEU A 133 24.62 2.54 34.51
C LEU A 133 23.75 2.64 35.76
N ILE A 134 23.66 1.59 36.58
CA ILE A 134 22.84 1.65 37.79
C ILE A 134 23.40 2.64 38.80
N ASN A 135 24.73 2.75 38.91
CA ASN A 135 25.39 3.77 39.72
C ASN A 135 24.98 5.19 39.28
N SER A 136 25.02 5.46 37.97
CA SER A 136 24.57 6.75 37.43
C SER A 136 23.08 7.03 37.68
N ILE A 137 22.23 6.02 37.63
CA ILE A 137 20.78 6.16 37.87
C ILE A 137 20.52 6.41 39.35
N TYR A 138 21.11 5.61 40.23
CA TYR A 138 20.88 5.65 41.67
C TYR A 138 21.32 6.99 42.28
N ASN A 139 22.48 7.51 41.87
CA ASN A 139 23.00 8.80 42.36
C ASN A 139 22.10 10.00 42.01
N ASN A 140 21.14 9.83 41.09
CA ASN A 140 20.17 10.86 40.75
C ASN A 140 18.79 10.24 40.43
N SER A 141 18.31 9.38 41.33
CA SER A 141 17.08 8.60 41.16
C SER A 141 15.85 9.48 40.91
N ASN A 142 15.73 10.61 41.63
CA ASN A 142 14.63 11.56 41.44
C ASN A 142 14.58 12.13 40.02
N ASN A 143 15.73 12.54 39.47
CA ASN A 143 15.81 13.03 38.09
C ASN A 143 15.51 11.91 37.09
N TYR A 144 16.00 10.69 37.33
CA TYR A 144 15.68 9.52 36.53
C TYR A 144 14.16 9.28 36.47
N ILE A 145 13.49 9.19 37.62
CA ILE A 145 12.05 8.97 37.74
C ILE A 145 11.27 10.09 37.03
N SER A 146 11.66 11.36 37.25
CA SER A 146 10.98 12.52 36.64
C SER A 146 11.04 12.55 35.11
N ARG A 147 11.99 11.85 34.50
CA ARG A 147 12.19 11.81 33.04
C ARG A 147 11.45 10.67 32.36
N ILE A 148 10.78 9.81 33.12
CA ILE A 148 10.09 8.62 32.62
C ILE A 148 8.58 8.80 32.82
N PRO A 149 7.75 8.52 31.82
CA PRO A 149 6.31 8.59 31.94
C PRO A 149 5.78 7.35 32.68
N LEU A 150 5.91 7.35 34.01
CA LEU A 150 5.43 6.30 34.90
C LEU A 150 4.02 6.61 35.40
N THR A 151 3.23 5.57 35.66
CA THR A 151 2.00 5.71 36.46
C THR A 151 2.32 6.10 37.91
N VAL A 152 1.32 6.55 38.67
CA VAL A 152 1.49 6.88 40.09
C VAL A 152 2.01 5.67 40.87
N ASN A 153 1.46 4.48 40.61
CA ASN A 153 1.91 3.25 41.25
C ASN A 153 3.34 2.87 40.85
N GLU A 154 3.69 2.90 39.56
CA GLU A 154 5.07 2.62 39.11
C GLU A 154 6.07 3.62 39.70
N THR A 155 5.68 4.90 39.82
CA THR A 155 6.50 5.94 40.46
C THR A 155 6.75 5.61 41.93
N ASN A 156 5.71 5.24 42.67
CA ASN A 156 5.82 4.89 44.09
C ASN A 156 6.68 3.64 44.26
N ASN A 157 6.42 2.58 43.48
CA ASN A 157 7.20 1.33 43.53
C ASN A 157 8.69 1.58 43.29
N LEU A 158 9.07 2.40 42.30
CA LEU A 158 10.47 2.71 42.06
C LEU A 158 11.08 3.59 43.16
N ARG A 159 10.33 4.54 43.73
CA ARG A 159 10.82 5.34 44.87
C ARG A 159 11.09 4.47 46.08
N THR A 160 10.12 3.65 46.47
CA THR A 160 10.26 2.69 47.56
C THR A 160 11.44 1.76 47.31
N PHE A 161 11.60 1.24 46.08
CA PHE A 161 12.76 0.41 45.73
C PHE A 161 14.10 1.12 46.00
N PHE A 162 14.27 2.39 45.57
CA PHE A 162 15.50 3.15 45.80
C PHE A 162 15.71 3.57 47.26
N GLU A 163 14.64 3.70 48.05
CA GLU A 163 14.68 4.02 49.47
C GLU A 163 15.06 2.79 50.32
N GLU A 164 14.54 1.62 49.96
CA GLU A 164 14.68 0.38 50.74
C GLU A 164 15.92 -0.45 50.35
N ASN A 165 16.48 -0.29 49.14
CA ASN A 165 17.62 -1.07 48.67
C ASN A 165 18.85 -0.20 48.47
N SER A 166 19.94 -0.47 49.20
CA SER A 166 21.20 0.26 49.00
C SER A 166 21.83 0.01 47.62
N LEU A 167 22.52 1.02 47.09
CA LEU A 167 23.29 0.89 45.84
C LEU A 167 24.29 -0.27 45.90
N GLU A 168 24.96 -0.45 47.05
CA GLU A 168 25.92 -1.54 47.27
C GLU A 168 25.26 -2.91 47.09
N ASN A 169 24.08 -3.13 47.69
CA ASN A 169 23.34 -4.37 47.55
C ASN A 169 22.94 -4.65 46.10
N ILE A 170 22.50 -3.62 45.37
CA ILE A 170 22.12 -3.73 43.96
C ILE A 170 23.34 -4.10 43.09
N ILE A 171 24.46 -3.42 43.29
CA ILE A 171 25.71 -3.69 42.57
C ILE A 171 26.19 -5.11 42.85
N GLU A 172 26.16 -5.54 44.11
CA GLU A 172 26.59 -6.86 44.51
C GLU A 172 25.70 -7.95 43.92
N THR A 173 24.39 -7.73 43.86
CA THR A 173 23.44 -8.65 43.21
C THR A 173 23.77 -8.86 41.73
N ILE A 174 24.07 -7.78 41.00
CA ILE A 174 24.50 -7.87 39.59
C ILE A 174 25.81 -8.65 39.48
N LYS A 175 26.82 -8.32 40.29
CA LYS A 175 28.13 -8.99 40.27
C LYS A 175 28.00 -10.48 40.59
N ASN A 176 27.21 -10.84 41.59
CA ASN A 176 26.97 -12.23 42.00
C ASN A 176 26.33 -13.04 40.87
N TYR A 177 25.36 -12.47 40.15
CA TYR A 177 24.78 -13.13 38.98
C TYR A 177 25.81 -13.42 37.87
N TYR A 178 26.63 -12.44 37.52
CA TYR A 178 27.69 -12.65 36.51
C TYR A 178 28.81 -13.58 37.00
N ASN A 179 29.06 -13.64 38.31
CA ASN A 179 29.96 -14.62 38.89
C ASN A 179 29.40 -16.04 38.74
N TRP A 180 28.11 -16.22 39.07
CA TRP A 180 27.42 -17.48 38.90
C TRP A 180 27.41 -17.93 37.43
N LEU A 181 27.15 -17.03 36.47
CA LEU A 181 27.23 -17.35 35.04
C LEU A 181 28.63 -17.86 34.64
N TYR A 182 29.68 -17.28 35.19
CA TYR A 182 31.07 -17.69 34.91
C TYR A 182 31.39 -19.07 35.47
N GLU A 183 30.97 -19.34 36.70
CA GLU A 183 31.15 -20.64 37.37
C GLU A 183 30.33 -21.75 36.69
N ASN A 184 29.16 -21.40 36.13
CA ASN A 184 28.22 -22.34 35.52
C ASN A 184 28.22 -22.35 33.98
N LYS A 185 29.21 -21.72 33.32
CA LYS A 185 29.24 -21.60 31.85
C LYS A 185 29.21 -22.94 31.12
N GLU A 186 29.90 -23.95 31.65
CA GLU A 186 29.92 -25.31 31.10
C GLU A 186 28.57 -26.01 31.26
N PHE A 187 27.97 -25.86 32.44
CA PHE A 187 26.64 -26.36 32.72
C PHE A 187 25.59 -25.78 31.75
N ILE A 188 25.63 -24.47 31.48
CA ILE A 188 24.70 -23.80 30.55
C ILE A 188 24.81 -24.39 29.13
N VAL A 189 26.04 -24.59 28.62
CA VAL A 189 26.27 -25.19 27.29
C VAL A 189 25.70 -26.61 27.24
N ASN A 190 26.01 -27.43 28.26
CA ASN A 190 25.57 -28.81 28.32
C ASN A 190 24.05 -28.94 28.39
N GLU A 191 23.37 -28.14 29.22
CA GLU A 191 21.91 -28.18 29.31
C GLU A 191 21.22 -27.72 28.02
N LEU A 192 21.79 -26.73 27.32
CA LEU A 192 21.27 -26.33 26.01
C LEU A 192 21.43 -27.42 24.95
N ILE A 193 22.56 -28.10 24.90
CA ILE A 193 22.78 -29.21 23.96
C ILE A 193 21.80 -30.34 24.27
N LYS A 194 21.72 -30.79 25.54
CA LYS A 194 20.76 -31.82 25.98
C LYS A 194 19.32 -31.45 25.63
N PHE A 195 18.92 -30.19 25.82
CA PHE A 195 17.58 -29.74 25.49
C PHE A 195 17.28 -29.85 23.99
N LYS A 196 18.24 -29.46 23.14
CA LYS A 196 18.12 -29.54 21.68
C LYS A 196 18.10 -30.97 21.15
N GLU A 197 18.62 -31.92 21.92
CA GLU A 197 18.60 -33.33 21.57
C GLU A 197 17.24 -34.00 21.78
N ARG A 198 16.34 -33.40 22.57
CA ARG A 198 15.00 -33.93 22.84
C ARG A 198 14.18 -34.02 21.56
N ASP A 199 13.44 -35.12 21.41
CA ASP A 199 12.61 -35.38 20.22
C ASP A 199 11.53 -34.31 20.01
N GLU A 200 10.97 -33.78 21.10
CA GLU A 200 9.98 -32.70 21.05
C GLU A 200 10.54 -31.43 20.38
N PHE A 201 11.80 -31.09 20.66
CA PHE A 201 12.46 -29.94 20.04
C PHE A 201 12.81 -30.23 18.58
N LYS A 202 13.37 -31.42 18.29
CA LYS A 202 13.75 -31.84 16.94
C LYS A 202 12.56 -31.87 15.97
N LYS A 203 11.41 -32.39 16.41
CA LYS A 203 10.17 -32.47 15.61
C LYS A 203 9.62 -31.11 15.20
N GLN A 204 9.90 -30.05 15.96
CA GLN A 204 9.35 -28.71 15.70
C GLN A 204 10.17 -27.92 14.66
N HIS A 205 11.42 -28.28 14.37
CA HIS A 205 12.27 -27.64 13.33
C HIS A 205 12.19 -26.10 13.24
N LYS A 206 12.18 -25.39 14.37
CA LYS A 206 12.10 -23.92 14.40
C LYS A 206 13.49 -23.27 14.48
N LYS A 207 13.66 -22.13 13.80
CA LYS A 207 14.81 -21.23 13.98
C LYS A 207 14.62 -20.45 15.30
N SER A 208 14.73 -21.14 16.42
CA SER A 208 14.48 -20.58 17.75
C SER A 208 15.70 -19.87 18.33
N ASN A 209 15.49 -18.72 18.96
CA ASN A 209 16.48 -18.09 19.83
C ASN A 209 16.32 -18.57 21.28
N PHE A 210 17.39 -18.42 22.07
CA PHE A 210 17.41 -18.74 23.49
C PHE A 210 17.81 -17.49 24.28
N TYR A 211 17.20 -17.30 25.45
CA TYR A 211 17.45 -16.16 26.31
C TYR A 211 17.62 -16.62 27.76
N LEU A 212 18.66 -16.14 28.42
CA LEU A 212 18.83 -16.29 29.87
C LEU A 212 17.89 -15.33 30.57
N MET A 213 17.08 -15.84 31.48
CA MET A 213 16.17 -15.05 32.31
C MET A 213 16.43 -15.40 33.77
N CYS A 214 16.78 -14.39 34.57
CA CYS A 214 16.89 -14.51 36.02
C CYS A 214 15.78 -13.69 36.70
N TYR A 215 15.18 -14.28 37.74
CA TYR A 215 14.20 -13.61 38.60
C TYR A 215 14.47 -13.90 40.08
N PHE A 216 14.03 -12.98 40.93
CA PHE A 216 14.23 -13.00 42.39
C PHE A 216 12.94 -13.29 43.15
N ASN A 217 11.77 -13.12 42.51
CA ASN A 217 10.44 -13.20 43.15
C ASN A 217 10.33 -12.21 44.33
N SER A 218 10.89 -11.02 44.14
CA SER A 218 10.89 -9.92 45.10
C SER A 218 11.08 -8.60 44.36
N GLU A 219 11.04 -7.48 45.08
CA GLU A 219 11.25 -6.14 44.51
C GLU A 219 12.61 -5.95 43.83
N ILE A 220 13.60 -6.83 44.10
CA ILE A 220 14.88 -6.87 43.36
C ILE A 220 14.66 -7.03 41.85
N ASP A 221 13.55 -7.65 41.43
CA ASP A 221 13.19 -7.76 40.02
C ASP A 221 12.93 -6.40 39.35
N LEU A 222 12.63 -5.34 40.12
CA LEU A 222 12.48 -3.95 39.61
C LEU A 222 13.79 -3.39 39.03
N ILE A 223 14.94 -4.02 39.30
CA ILE A 223 16.18 -3.70 38.57
C ILE A 223 15.94 -3.87 37.07
N ASN A 224 15.23 -4.91 36.63
CA ASN A 224 14.93 -5.09 35.20
C ASN A 224 14.12 -3.92 34.64
N ASP A 225 13.11 -3.47 35.38
CA ASP A 225 12.26 -2.33 35.03
C ASP A 225 13.08 -1.04 34.89
N ILE A 226 14.00 -0.79 35.81
CA ILE A 226 14.88 0.39 35.79
C ILE A 226 15.72 0.42 34.48
N PHE A 227 16.35 -0.71 34.14
CA PHE A 227 17.12 -0.80 32.89
C PHE A 227 16.23 -0.74 31.64
N TYR A 228 15.02 -1.30 31.71
CA TYR A 228 14.02 -1.21 30.64
C TYR A 228 13.63 0.25 30.37
N TYR A 229 13.20 0.99 31.39
CA TYR A 229 12.76 2.38 31.22
C TYR A 229 13.92 3.29 30.84
N TYR A 230 15.13 3.05 31.37
CA TYR A 230 16.32 3.75 30.91
C TYR A 230 16.51 3.56 29.40
N SER A 231 16.46 2.32 28.93
CA SER A 231 16.66 1.97 27.52
C SER A 231 15.56 2.55 26.63
N LYS A 232 14.32 2.56 27.11
CA LYS A 232 13.16 3.09 26.38
C LYS A 232 13.21 4.61 26.30
N PHE A 233 13.40 5.29 27.44
CA PHE A 233 13.14 6.72 27.62
C PHE A 233 14.37 7.61 27.78
N ILE A 234 15.52 7.08 28.21
CA ILE A 234 16.68 7.91 28.62
C ILE A 234 17.93 7.64 27.79
N LYS A 235 18.12 6.44 27.24
CA LYS A 235 19.29 6.12 26.41
C LYS A 235 19.31 6.96 25.13
N LYS A 236 20.45 7.57 24.79
CA LYS A 236 20.65 8.24 23.48
C LYS A 236 20.87 7.17 22.42
N ARG A 237 20.17 7.26 21.28
CA ARG A 237 20.20 6.22 20.22
C ARG A 237 21.16 6.54 19.06
N LYS A 238 21.68 7.77 18.93
CA LYS A 238 22.75 8.15 17.98
C LYS A 238 23.60 9.29 18.54
N GLU A 239 24.92 9.20 18.38
CA GLU A 239 25.87 10.26 18.76
C GLU A 239 25.85 11.46 17.78
N ASN A 240 25.35 11.26 16.56
CA ASN A 240 25.46 12.24 15.48
C ASN A 240 24.44 13.39 15.54
N PHE A 241 23.48 13.37 16.47
CA PHE A 241 22.52 14.47 16.63
C PHE A 241 22.98 15.39 17.75
N LYS A 242 23.22 16.66 17.41
CA LYS A 242 23.48 17.69 18.42
C LYS A 242 22.18 17.98 19.17
N GLU A 243 22.23 17.81 20.48
CA GLU A 243 21.19 18.31 21.38
C GLU A 243 21.20 19.83 21.35
N ILE A 244 20.02 20.42 21.40
CA ILE A 244 19.85 21.83 21.68
C ILE A 244 19.42 21.91 23.13
N ASP A 245 20.30 22.44 23.97
CA ASP A 245 20.01 22.66 25.39
C ASP A 245 19.01 23.81 25.57
N ASP A 246 18.20 23.74 26.63
CA ASP A 246 17.26 24.78 27.06
C ASP A 246 16.30 25.33 25.99
N ALA A 247 15.83 24.47 25.09
CA ALA A 247 14.82 24.84 24.11
C ALA A 247 13.47 24.17 24.42
N ALA A 248 12.38 24.85 24.07
CA ALA A 248 11.03 24.32 24.22
C ALA A 248 10.75 23.27 23.14
N CYS A 249 10.12 22.15 23.54
CA CYS A 249 9.59 21.18 22.59
C CYS A 249 8.44 21.79 21.80
N SER A 250 8.45 21.61 20.48
CA SER A 250 7.42 22.09 19.55
C SER A 250 6.03 21.49 19.76
N PHE A 251 5.87 20.46 20.59
CA PHE A 251 4.61 19.75 20.79
C PHE A 251 4.10 19.83 22.23
N CYS A 252 4.92 19.47 23.23
CA CYS A 252 4.49 19.52 24.63
C CYS A 252 4.93 20.79 25.37
N GLY A 253 5.70 21.69 24.75
CA GLY A 253 6.19 22.93 25.36
C GLY A 253 7.25 22.75 26.46
N SER A 254 7.59 21.53 26.85
CA SER A 254 8.59 21.27 27.89
C SER A 254 9.94 21.86 27.50
N THR A 255 10.54 22.63 28.40
CA THR A 255 11.89 23.22 28.25
C THR A 255 12.96 22.23 28.71
N GLY A 256 13.99 22.03 27.89
CA GLY A 256 15.14 21.21 28.22
C GLY A 256 15.88 20.77 26.96
N ASN A 257 16.59 19.65 27.02
CA ASN A 257 17.31 19.13 25.86
C ASN A 257 16.31 18.62 24.82
N VAL A 258 16.33 19.25 23.64
CA VAL A 258 15.52 18.87 22.49
C VAL A 258 16.40 18.42 21.34
N TYR A 259 15.82 17.57 20.49
CA TYR A 259 16.47 17.02 19.31
C TYR A 259 15.74 17.53 18.07
N PRO A 260 16.45 17.70 16.94
CA PRO A 260 15.77 17.81 15.66
C PRO A 260 14.84 16.62 15.50
N SER A 261 13.68 16.81 14.86
CA SER A 261 12.80 15.72 14.50
C SER A 261 13.61 14.55 13.99
N LEU A 262 13.51 13.41 14.67
CA LEU A 262 14.19 12.18 14.28
C LEU A 262 13.70 11.67 12.93
N GLY A 263 12.68 12.33 12.36
CA GLY A 263 12.01 12.06 11.11
C GLY A 263 12.70 10.98 10.30
N ASN A 264 12.22 9.76 10.52
CA ASN A 264 12.21 8.78 9.47
C ASN A 264 11.21 9.18 8.39
N PHE A 265 10.73 10.42 8.25
CA PHE A 265 9.85 10.81 7.16
C PHE A 265 10.34 12.12 6.59
N VAL A 266 10.87 12.05 5.37
CA VAL A 266 11.18 13.19 4.51
C VAL A 266 10.14 13.22 3.40
N MET A 267 9.55 14.36 3.05
CA MET A 267 8.69 14.45 1.86
C MET A 267 9.54 14.25 0.60
N GLY A 268 9.07 13.45 -0.36
CA GLY A 268 9.83 13.02 -1.56
C GLY A 268 10.40 14.14 -2.43
N ASN A 269 9.83 15.36 -2.35
CA ASN A 269 10.45 16.57 -2.89
C ASN A 269 11.16 17.34 -1.76
N ALA A 270 12.50 17.28 -1.77
CA ALA A 270 13.36 17.98 -0.81
C ALA A 270 13.07 19.50 -0.76
N ALA A 271 12.68 20.10 -1.91
CA ALA A 271 12.37 21.53 -2.04
C ALA A 271 11.20 22.01 -1.16
N PHE A 272 10.38 21.08 -0.66
CA PHE A 272 9.24 21.37 0.21
C PHE A 272 9.19 20.44 1.42
N SER A 273 10.36 20.01 1.92
CA SER A 273 10.40 19.30 3.19
C SER A 273 9.95 20.25 4.31
N PHE A 274 8.75 20.00 4.86
CA PHE A 274 8.15 20.76 5.96
C PHE A 274 9.08 20.94 7.17
N ASN A 275 10.10 20.09 7.29
CA ASN A 275 10.92 19.97 8.46
C ASN A 275 12.42 19.83 8.22
N TYR A 276 12.91 19.90 6.98
CA TYR A 276 14.35 19.84 6.69
C TYR A 276 14.72 20.83 5.60
N ASP A 277 15.91 21.42 5.73
CA ASP A 277 16.47 22.30 4.70
C ASP A 277 16.94 21.46 3.49
N ASP A 278 16.92 22.07 2.30
CA ASP A 278 17.04 21.41 0.98
C ASP A 278 18.43 20.77 0.71
N ASN A 279 19.36 20.92 1.66
CA ASN A 279 20.76 20.54 1.49
C ASN A 279 20.99 19.08 1.91
N LYS A 280 21.23 18.21 0.93
CA LYS A 280 21.30 16.73 1.07
C LYS A 280 22.29 16.22 2.14
N ASP A 281 23.35 16.98 2.42
CA ASP A 281 24.40 16.60 3.37
C ASP A 281 24.18 17.14 4.80
N THR A 282 23.21 18.05 5.01
CA THR A 282 22.94 18.68 6.32
C THR A 282 21.47 18.71 6.74
N ALA A 283 20.55 18.19 5.90
CA ALA A 283 19.11 18.21 6.12
C ALA A 283 18.69 17.85 7.56
N MET A 284 19.25 16.79 8.16
CA MET A 284 18.87 16.37 9.53
C MET A 284 19.33 17.32 10.65
N ASN A 285 20.32 18.18 10.42
CA ASN A 285 20.85 19.11 11.42
C ASN A 285 19.99 20.37 11.58
N ASN A 286 19.14 20.70 10.60
CA ASN A 286 18.35 21.93 10.54
C ASN A 286 16.84 21.67 10.61
N SER A 287 16.41 20.75 11.48
CA SER A 287 14.98 20.50 11.66
C SER A 287 14.29 21.71 12.31
N ARG A 288 13.21 22.20 11.70
CA ARG A 288 12.39 23.29 12.27
C ARG A 288 11.65 22.85 13.52
N LEU A 289 11.24 21.58 13.59
CA LEU A 289 10.57 21.00 14.74
C LEU A 289 11.58 20.42 15.74
N LYS A 290 11.44 20.84 16.99
CA LYS A 290 12.28 20.42 18.12
C LYS A 290 11.49 19.49 19.04
N PHE A 291 11.96 18.28 19.23
CA PHE A 291 11.29 17.27 20.03
C PHE A 291 12.00 17.13 21.37
N CYS A 292 11.26 17.17 22.48
CA CYS A 292 11.78 16.57 23.70
C CYS A 292 11.86 15.05 23.48
N LYS A 293 12.65 14.41 24.33
CA LYS A 293 12.86 12.96 24.26
C LYS A 293 11.55 12.15 24.33
N LYS A 294 10.62 12.57 25.20
CA LYS A 294 9.31 11.93 25.39
C LYS A 294 8.49 11.92 24.08
N CYS A 295 8.27 13.10 23.48
CA CYS A 295 7.54 13.21 22.21
C CYS A 295 8.20 12.43 21.07
N ALA A 296 9.53 12.48 20.98
CA ALA A 296 10.26 11.73 19.96
C ALA A 296 10.02 10.22 20.08
N ILE A 297 10.05 9.67 21.29
CA ILE A 297 9.82 8.25 21.52
C ILE A 297 8.39 7.86 21.17
N TYR A 298 7.39 8.62 21.62
CA TYR A 298 6.00 8.29 21.34
C TYR A 298 5.69 8.28 19.84
N ALA A 299 6.15 9.28 19.10
CA ALA A 299 6.00 9.29 17.65
C ALA A 299 6.61 8.02 17.01
N MET A 300 7.79 7.58 17.47
CA MET A 300 8.41 6.35 16.99
C MET A 300 7.63 5.08 17.35
N LEU A 301 7.10 4.99 18.58
CA LEU A 301 6.30 3.83 19.00
C LEU A 301 5.04 3.68 18.16
N ALA A 302 4.37 4.80 17.86
CA ALA A 302 3.23 4.84 16.96
C ALA A 302 3.62 4.41 15.54
N GLU A 303 4.69 4.98 14.98
CA GLU A 303 5.22 4.62 13.67
C GLU A 303 5.49 3.11 13.55
N ASP A 304 6.28 2.55 14.48
CA ASP A 304 6.63 1.13 14.49
C ASP A 304 5.38 0.24 14.56
N LYS A 305 4.38 0.63 15.37
CA LYS A 305 3.13 -0.10 15.50
C LYS A 305 2.33 -0.09 14.20
N LEU A 306 2.10 1.09 13.63
CA LEU A 306 1.28 1.27 12.44
C LEU A 306 1.92 0.60 11.20
N MET A 307 3.25 0.66 11.07
CA MET A 307 3.97 -0.01 9.98
C MET A 307 3.88 -1.54 10.03
N LYS A 308 3.77 -2.13 11.23
CA LYS A 308 3.55 -3.58 11.36
C LYS A 308 2.12 -3.98 11.00
N ILE A 309 1.15 -3.11 11.28
CA ILE A 309 -0.27 -3.34 11.02
C ILE A 309 -0.57 -3.37 9.52
N LEU A 310 0.00 -2.42 8.77
CA LEU A 310 -0.20 -2.25 7.32
C LEU A 310 1.13 -2.47 6.56
N PRO A 311 1.45 -3.72 6.17
CA PRO A 311 2.61 -3.97 5.34
C PRO A 311 2.44 -3.31 3.95
N ASN A 312 3.55 -3.16 3.22
CA ASN A 312 3.66 -2.57 1.86
C ASN A 312 3.82 -1.04 1.78
N ASN A 313 4.49 -0.47 2.79
CA ASN A 313 4.83 0.94 2.88
C ASN A 313 3.61 1.89 2.86
N ILE A 314 2.59 1.50 3.62
CA ILE A 314 1.39 2.30 3.86
C ILE A 314 1.32 2.60 5.35
N LEU A 315 0.94 3.82 5.69
CA LEU A 315 0.73 4.26 7.06
C LEU A 315 -0.64 4.94 7.14
N ILE A 316 -1.53 4.40 7.98
CA ILE A 316 -2.79 5.06 8.35
C ILE A 316 -2.62 5.65 9.74
N ILE A 317 -2.81 6.96 9.86
CA ILE A 317 -2.61 7.70 11.10
C ILE A 317 -3.98 8.06 11.68
N PRO A 318 -4.39 7.47 12.81
CA PRO A 318 -5.66 7.80 13.45
C PRO A 318 -5.61 9.19 14.11
N LYS A 319 -6.48 10.09 13.65
CA LYS A 319 -6.75 11.41 14.24
C LYS A 319 -7.95 11.31 15.15
N ARG A 320 -7.71 11.26 16.46
CA ARG A 320 -8.76 11.04 17.45
C ARG A 320 -9.68 12.26 17.55
N THR A 321 -10.98 12.02 17.53
CA THR A 321 -11.99 13.00 17.94
C THR A 321 -12.55 12.58 19.30
N ASP A 322 -13.19 11.41 19.36
CA ASP A 322 -13.66 10.74 20.58
C ASP A 322 -13.43 9.21 20.55
N GLY A 323 -12.79 8.70 19.50
CA GLY A 323 -12.64 7.27 19.25
C GLY A 323 -11.75 6.52 20.24
N ASP A 324 -11.90 5.19 20.24
CA ASP A 324 -11.11 4.26 21.06
C ASP A 324 -9.98 3.59 20.26
N TYR A 325 -8.74 3.85 20.65
CA TYR A 325 -7.56 3.24 20.04
C TYR A 325 -7.51 1.71 20.20
N GLY A 326 -8.15 1.16 21.24
CA GLY A 326 -8.30 -0.28 21.44
C GLY A 326 -9.13 -0.91 20.31
N LYS A 327 -10.30 -0.33 20.03
CA LYS A 327 -11.16 -0.71 18.89
C LYS A 327 -10.43 -0.56 17.55
N PHE A 328 -9.72 0.55 17.34
CA PHE A 328 -8.89 0.75 16.14
C PHE A 328 -7.87 -0.39 15.96
N LEU A 329 -7.08 -0.68 17.00
CA LEU A 329 -6.07 -1.74 16.93
C LEU A 329 -6.69 -3.12 16.69
N MET A 330 -7.83 -3.41 17.32
CA MET A 330 -8.54 -4.68 17.13
C MET A 330 -8.95 -4.88 15.66
N GLU A 331 -9.60 -3.88 15.06
CA GLU A 331 -10.01 -3.92 13.65
C GLU A 331 -8.81 -4.04 12.72
N MET A 332 -7.78 -3.24 12.96
CA MET A 332 -6.59 -3.22 12.12
C MET A 332 -5.70 -4.47 12.27
N SER A 333 -5.85 -5.24 13.35
CA SER A 333 -5.10 -6.48 13.59
C SER A 333 -5.74 -7.72 12.95
N LYS A 334 -6.93 -7.60 12.35
CA LYS A 334 -7.58 -8.71 11.62
C LYS A 334 -6.69 -9.21 10.47
N LYS A 335 -6.79 -10.50 10.13
CA LYS A 335 -6.00 -11.15 9.07
C LYS A 335 -6.51 -10.82 7.66
N ASN A 336 -6.64 -9.54 7.35
CA ASN A 336 -7.07 -9.03 6.05
C ASN A 336 -5.88 -8.39 5.31
N SER A 337 -6.00 -8.21 4.00
CA SER A 337 -5.01 -7.47 3.22
C SER A 337 -4.94 -6.01 3.66
N SER A 338 -3.80 -5.32 3.43
CA SER A 338 -3.68 -3.89 3.75
C SER A 338 -4.77 -3.06 3.07
N PHE A 339 -5.17 -3.44 1.85
CA PHE A 339 -6.24 -2.78 1.12
C PHE A 339 -7.61 -2.95 1.79
N GLU A 340 -7.99 -4.18 2.18
CA GLU A 340 -9.26 -4.43 2.88
C GLU A 340 -9.30 -3.76 4.26
N LYS A 341 -8.18 -3.76 5.00
CA LYS A 341 -8.10 -3.05 6.28
C LYS A 341 -8.37 -1.56 6.09
N ILE A 342 -7.75 -0.96 5.08
CA ILE A 342 -7.92 0.45 4.76
C ILE A 342 -9.33 0.72 4.26
N ASN A 343 -9.95 -0.15 3.47
CA ASN A 343 -11.20 0.20 2.78
C ASN A 343 -12.48 -0.28 3.45
N GLU A 344 -12.41 -1.32 4.27
CA GLU A 344 -13.56 -1.91 4.96
C GLU A 344 -13.35 -1.88 6.48
N GLY A 345 -12.13 -2.17 6.94
CA GLY A 345 -11.83 -2.27 8.38
C GLY A 345 -12.02 -0.94 9.12
N LEU A 346 -11.66 0.18 8.49
CA LEU A 346 -11.74 1.51 9.09
C LEU A 346 -13.18 2.04 9.20
N ASP A 347 -14.13 1.52 8.41
CA ASP A 347 -15.57 1.84 8.55
C ASP A 347 -16.14 1.35 9.89
N ASN A 348 -15.54 0.31 10.47
CA ASN A 348 -15.94 -0.20 11.77
C ASN A 348 -15.33 0.60 12.94
N VAL A 349 -14.55 1.66 12.67
CA VAL A 349 -13.77 2.40 13.67
C VAL A 349 -14.30 3.82 13.81
N ASP A 350 -15.28 3.99 14.72
CA ASP A 350 -15.90 5.29 15.01
C ASP A 350 -14.97 6.23 15.79
N GLY A 351 -15.26 7.53 15.68
CA GLY A 351 -14.61 8.58 16.47
C GLY A 351 -13.20 8.96 16.05
N PHE A 352 -12.80 8.54 14.85
CA PHE A 352 -11.52 8.91 14.23
C PHE A 352 -11.73 9.51 12.84
N ASN A 353 -10.90 10.50 12.51
CA ASN A 353 -10.49 10.74 11.14
C ASN A 353 -9.16 10.03 10.89
N PHE A 354 -8.76 9.91 9.64
CA PHE A 354 -7.52 9.22 9.29
C PHE A 354 -6.71 10.02 8.29
N ASP A 355 -5.39 9.98 8.40
CA ASP A 355 -4.51 10.38 7.30
C ASP A 355 -3.87 9.15 6.69
N LEU A 356 -3.64 9.19 5.37
CA LEU A 356 -2.92 8.15 4.64
C LEU A 356 -1.57 8.70 4.18
N ALA A 357 -0.49 8.02 4.56
CA ALA A 357 0.84 8.26 4.03
C ALA A 357 1.36 7.03 3.26
N LEU A 358 1.79 7.25 2.03
CA LEU A 358 2.52 6.28 1.22
C LEU A 358 3.99 6.61 1.28
N TYR A 359 4.82 5.63 1.63
CA TYR A 359 6.23 5.88 1.85
C TYR A 359 7.16 4.90 1.12
N THR A 360 8.44 5.24 1.05
CA THR A 360 9.52 4.34 0.62
C THR A 360 10.62 4.34 1.68
N LYS A 361 11.47 3.32 1.70
CA LYS A 361 12.68 3.32 2.54
C LYS A 361 13.77 4.09 1.81
N LYS A 362 14.49 5.00 2.48
CA LYS A 362 15.66 5.66 1.89
C LYS A 362 16.67 4.60 1.42
N LYS A 363 17.10 4.70 0.15
CA LYS A 363 18.11 3.81 -0.44
C LYS A 363 19.49 3.96 0.23
N GLN A 364 19.80 5.13 0.78
CA GLN A 364 21.01 5.42 1.53
C GLN A 364 20.63 6.14 2.84
N GLY A 365 20.82 5.47 3.99
CA GLY A 365 20.50 6.01 5.32
C GLY A 365 19.34 5.29 6.04
N LYS A 366 19.11 5.65 7.31
CA LYS A 366 17.96 5.18 8.11
C LYS A 366 16.85 6.23 8.03
N GLY A 367 15.68 5.82 7.52
CA GLY A 367 14.48 6.64 7.42
C GLY A 367 13.59 6.25 6.25
N HIS A 368 12.36 6.72 6.27
CA HIS A 368 11.35 6.65 5.24
C HIS A 368 11.18 8.00 4.52
N VAL A 369 10.69 7.94 3.30
CA VAL A 369 10.33 9.09 2.48
C VAL A 369 8.84 9.01 2.24
N ILE A 370 8.07 10.01 2.66
CA ILE A 370 6.65 10.11 2.30
C ILE A 370 6.59 10.59 0.85
N GLU A 371 6.15 9.70 -0.03
CA GLU A 371 5.99 9.99 -1.45
C GLU A 371 4.63 10.66 -1.72
N LYS A 372 3.63 10.35 -0.89
CA LYS A 372 2.29 10.94 -0.96
C LYS A 372 1.64 10.94 0.41
N TYR A 373 0.97 12.04 0.75
CA TYR A 373 0.22 12.23 1.98
C TYR A 373 -1.18 12.75 1.65
N ILE A 374 -2.20 12.14 2.24
CA ILE A 374 -3.61 12.50 2.07
C ILE A 374 -4.20 12.75 3.45
N GLU A 375 -4.65 13.98 3.67
CA GLU A 375 -5.32 14.36 4.91
C GLU A 375 -6.79 13.96 4.89
N ASN A 376 -7.33 13.60 6.06
CA ASN A 376 -8.74 13.25 6.22
C ASN A 376 -9.17 12.22 5.17
N TYR A 377 -8.33 11.20 4.98
CA TYR A 377 -8.54 10.10 4.09
C TYR A 377 -9.89 9.46 4.38
N LYS A 378 -10.83 9.70 3.47
CA LYS A 378 -12.19 9.20 3.49
C LYS A 378 -12.35 8.33 2.25
N SER A 379 -11.89 7.09 2.31
CA SER A 379 -12.10 6.18 1.19
C SER A 379 -13.18 5.14 1.43
N TYR A 380 -13.67 5.02 2.67
CA TYR A 380 -14.42 3.88 3.20
C TYR A 380 -15.81 3.69 2.57
N LEU A 381 -15.88 3.37 1.27
CA LEU A 381 -17.11 3.28 0.47
C LEU A 381 -17.64 4.65 0.02
N ALA A 382 -16.82 5.44 -0.71
CA ALA A 382 -17.42 6.42 -1.62
C ALA A 382 -18.31 5.67 -2.61
N ARG A 383 -19.59 5.53 -2.24
CA ARG A 383 -20.59 4.82 -3.04
C ARG A 383 -20.84 5.66 -4.26
N VAL A 384 -20.63 5.05 -5.41
CA VAL A 384 -20.80 5.75 -6.67
C VAL A 384 -22.30 5.76 -6.97
N ARG A 385 -22.84 6.96 -7.21
CA ARG A 385 -24.23 7.17 -7.63
C ARG A 385 -24.26 7.27 -9.14
N SER A 386 -25.18 6.56 -9.78
CA SER A 386 -25.49 6.81 -11.19
C SER A 386 -26.23 8.14 -11.36
N ASP A 387 -26.01 8.80 -12.50
CA ASP A 387 -26.71 10.04 -12.89
C ASP A 387 -28.23 9.86 -13.02
N GLU A 388 -28.72 8.63 -13.20
CA GLU A 388 -30.15 8.31 -13.28
C GLU A 388 -30.86 8.31 -11.91
N ASN A 389 -30.15 8.65 -10.83
CA ASN A 389 -30.71 8.74 -9.48
C ASN A 389 -31.60 9.97 -9.29
N LYS A 390 -32.89 9.82 -9.66
CA LYS A 390 -33.92 10.83 -9.37
C LYS A 390 -34.36 10.89 -7.90
N ASN A 391 -34.03 9.88 -7.09
CA ASN A 391 -34.39 9.82 -5.67
C ASN A 391 -33.10 9.87 -4.80
N PRO A 392 -32.86 10.92 -3.99
CA PRO A 392 -31.64 11.07 -3.20
C PRO A 392 -31.49 10.02 -2.08
N ASN A 393 -32.55 9.26 -1.76
CA ASN A 393 -32.56 8.22 -0.74
C ASN A 393 -32.29 6.81 -1.27
N GLU A 394 -32.22 6.61 -2.60
CA GLU A 394 -31.84 5.34 -3.23
C GLU A 394 -30.42 5.45 -3.80
N LEU A 395 -29.50 4.63 -3.27
CA LEU A 395 -28.17 4.48 -3.85
C LEU A 395 -28.25 3.49 -5.02
N LYS A 396 -28.45 3.97 -6.25
CA LYS A 396 -28.25 3.12 -7.44
C LYS A 396 -26.77 3.08 -7.84
N GLU A 397 -26.23 1.88 -7.81
CA GLU A 397 -24.92 1.48 -8.35
C GLU A 397 -24.85 1.75 -9.86
N ILE A 398 -23.66 1.96 -10.41
CA ILE A 398 -23.49 2.15 -11.86
C ILE A 398 -23.51 0.77 -12.55
N PRO A 399 -24.51 0.46 -13.40
CA PRO A 399 -24.56 -0.82 -14.11
C PRO A 399 -23.50 -0.86 -15.22
N ILE A 400 -22.68 -1.90 -15.28
CA ILE A 400 -21.77 -2.16 -16.41
C ILE A 400 -22.44 -3.11 -17.41
N TYR A 401 -23.18 -4.07 -16.86
CA TYR A 401 -23.91 -5.10 -17.60
C TYR A 401 -25.37 -5.19 -17.16
N LYS A 402 -26.25 -5.50 -18.10
CA LYS A 402 -27.68 -5.78 -17.87
C LYS A 402 -28.08 -7.02 -18.68
N GLU A 403 -28.63 -8.04 -18.02
CA GLU A 403 -29.09 -9.29 -18.66
C GLU A 403 -28.02 -9.93 -19.59
N ASP A 404 -26.78 -10.04 -19.11
CA ASP A 404 -25.61 -10.54 -19.86
C ASP A 404 -25.24 -9.74 -21.12
N LYS A 405 -25.66 -8.47 -21.19
CA LYS A 405 -25.28 -7.50 -22.22
C LYS A 405 -24.55 -6.30 -21.61
N LEU A 406 -23.72 -5.64 -22.40
CA LEU A 406 -23.05 -4.39 -22.04
C LEU A 406 -24.07 -3.23 -22.04
N GLU A 407 -24.01 -2.32 -21.07
CA GLU A 407 -25.08 -1.33 -20.84
C GLU A 407 -25.02 -0.07 -21.72
N TYR A 408 -23.85 0.50 -21.99
CA TYR A 408 -23.72 1.88 -22.47
C TYR A 408 -23.79 2.07 -24.00
N LEU A 409 -23.90 0.99 -24.76
CA LEU A 409 -24.11 1.06 -26.21
C LEU A 409 -24.89 -0.18 -26.64
N SER A 410 -25.63 -0.11 -27.74
CA SER A 410 -26.39 -1.26 -28.23
C SER A 410 -25.48 -2.30 -28.87
N PHE A 411 -25.32 -3.43 -28.19
CA PHE A 411 -24.57 -4.60 -28.68
C PHE A 411 -25.50 -5.82 -28.76
N ASP A 412 -25.64 -6.42 -29.94
CA ASP A 412 -26.51 -7.58 -30.15
C ASP A 412 -26.01 -8.89 -29.53
N GLU A 413 -24.74 -8.93 -29.12
CA GLU A 413 -24.10 -10.16 -28.69
C GLU A 413 -24.24 -10.36 -27.18
N THR A 414 -24.74 -11.53 -26.79
CA THR A 414 -24.63 -12.02 -25.41
C THR A 414 -23.15 -12.16 -25.08
N VAL A 415 -22.70 -11.41 -24.10
CA VAL A 415 -21.33 -11.46 -23.63
C VAL A 415 -21.27 -12.46 -22.49
N LYS A 416 -20.56 -13.58 -22.68
CA LYS A 416 -20.19 -14.45 -21.56
C LYS A 416 -19.11 -13.76 -20.73
N ARG A 417 -19.55 -12.92 -19.80
CA ARG A 417 -18.66 -12.24 -18.84
C ARG A 417 -17.86 -13.25 -18.05
N SER A 418 -16.65 -12.88 -17.66
CA SER A 418 -15.91 -13.73 -16.72
C SER A 418 -16.54 -13.63 -15.33
N LYS A 419 -16.43 -14.70 -14.51
CA LYS A 419 -16.89 -14.66 -13.11
C LYS A 419 -16.23 -13.55 -12.26
N LYS A 420 -15.09 -13.02 -12.73
CA LYS A 420 -14.31 -11.98 -12.03
C LYS A 420 -14.64 -10.56 -12.51
N GLU A 421 -15.50 -10.39 -13.51
CA GLU A 421 -15.89 -9.07 -14.00
C GLU A 421 -17.06 -8.52 -13.16
N PRO A 422 -16.94 -7.28 -12.63
CA PRO A 422 -18.03 -6.66 -11.88
C PRO A 422 -19.23 -6.41 -12.80
N VAL A 423 -20.43 -6.68 -12.29
CA VAL A 423 -21.70 -6.39 -12.99
C VAL A 423 -22.06 -4.91 -12.84
N THR A 424 -21.74 -4.35 -11.68
CA THR A 424 -22.01 -2.97 -11.27
C THR A 424 -20.76 -2.38 -10.63
N ILE A 425 -20.62 -1.05 -10.68
CA ILE A 425 -19.67 -0.31 -9.86
C ILE A 425 -20.40 0.23 -8.62
N LYS A 426 -19.95 -0.21 -7.45
CA LYS A 426 -20.50 0.13 -6.13
C LYS A 426 -19.62 1.10 -5.37
N SER A 427 -18.32 1.14 -5.69
CA SER A 427 -17.30 1.88 -4.95
C SER A 427 -16.28 2.51 -5.90
N ILE A 428 -15.74 3.67 -5.51
CA ILE A 428 -14.69 4.38 -6.26
C ILE A 428 -13.47 3.50 -6.57
N PHE A 429 -13.16 2.53 -5.71
CA PHE A 429 -12.02 1.62 -5.90
C PHE A 429 -12.20 0.63 -7.03
N GLU A 430 -13.44 0.30 -7.41
CA GLU A 430 -13.69 -0.64 -8.48
C GLU A 430 -13.30 -0.05 -9.86
N PHE A 431 -13.23 1.28 -9.96
CA PHE A 431 -12.65 1.96 -11.13
C PHE A 431 -11.18 1.64 -11.33
N GLU A 432 -10.41 1.24 -10.31
CA GLU A 432 -9.04 0.77 -10.52
C GLU A 432 -8.99 -0.40 -11.49
N GLN A 433 -9.92 -1.35 -11.36
CA GLN A 433 -9.98 -2.51 -12.24
C GLN A 433 -10.26 -2.07 -13.68
N ILE A 434 -11.08 -1.04 -13.87
CA ILE A 434 -11.39 -0.47 -15.18
C ILE A 434 -10.15 0.20 -15.78
N PHE A 435 -9.50 1.11 -15.05
CA PHE A 435 -8.30 1.80 -15.55
C PHE A 435 -7.17 0.82 -15.90
N LYS A 436 -6.95 -0.21 -15.08
CA LYS A 436 -5.96 -1.27 -15.35
C LYS A 436 -6.19 -2.00 -16.68
N GLN A 437 -7.44 -2.10 -17.16
CA GLN A 437 -7.75 -2.77 -18.44
C GLN A 437 -7.28 -1.98 -19.68
N PHE A 438 -7.04 -0.67 -19.53
CA PHE A 438 -6.54 0.19 -20.60
C PHE A 438 -5.00 0.18 -20.70
N PHE A 439 -4.30 -0.18 -19.62
CA PHE A 439 -2.84 -0.27 -19.61
C PHE A 439 -2.39 -1.72 -19.73
N ILE A 440 -2.32 -2.21 -20.97
CA ILE A 440 -1.93 -3.59 -21.28
C ILE A 440 -0.88 -3.65 -22.38
N ASN A 441 -0.13 -4.75 -22.40
CA ASN A 441 0.63 -5.17 -23.56
C ASN A 441 0.01 -6.39 -24.26
N ILE A 442 0.43 -6.64 -25.50
CA ILE A 442 -0.05 -7.76 -26.30
C ILE A 442 1.18 -8.45 -26.89
N LYS A 443 1.32 -9.75 -26.61
CA LYS A 443 2.40 -10.62 -27.11
C LYS A 443 1.76 -11.89 -27.63
N ASP A 444 2.06 -12.26 -28.87
CA ASP A 444 1.56 -13.48 -29.51
C ASP A 444 0.03 -13.67 -29.36
N SER A 445 -0.73 -12.63 -29.70
CA SER A 445 -2.20 -12.59 -29.57
C SER A 445 -2.72 -12.81 -28.14
N LYS A 446 -1.89 -12.61 -27.10
CA LYS A 446 -2.25 -12.73 -25.68
C LYS A 446 -2.08 -11.42 -24.93
N LEU A 447 -3.01 -11.17 -24.02
CA LEU A 447 -2.98 -10.00 -23.13
C LEU A 447 -1.91 -10.18 -22.04
N ASP A 448 -0.98 -9.25 -21.99
CA ASP A 448 0.08 -9.13 -20.99
C ASP A 448 -0.28 -7.94 -20.07
N TYR A 449 -0.96 -8.25 -18.95
CA TYR A 449 -1.43 -7.25 -17.98
C TYR A 449 -0.28 -6.74 -17.10
N THR A 450 -0.41 -5.52 -16.60
CA THR A 450 0.57 -4.93 -15.67
C THR A 450 0.62 -5.72 -14.35
N LYS A 451 1.75 -5.63 -13.65
CA LYS A 451 1.92 -6.18 -12.28
C LYS A 451 1.37 -5.22 -11.20
N LEU A 452 0.59 -4.23 -11.63
CA LEU A 452 -0.05 -3.22 -10.80
C LEU A 452 -1.32 -3.83 -10.18
N TYR A 453 -1.25 -4.14 -8.89
CA TYR A 453 -2.42 -4.63 -8.16
C TYR A 453 -3.32 -3.48 -7.72
N TYR A 454 -2.73 -2.39 -7.20
CA TYR A 454 -3.44 -1.21 -6.71
C TYR A 454 -2.72 0.07 -7.11
N PHE A 455 -3.44 1.15 -7.42
CA PHE A 455 -2.82 2.37 -7.96
C PHE A 455 -1.89 3.08 -6.96
N TYR A 456 -2.05 2.91 -5.65
CA TYR A 456 -1.10 3.44 -4.67
C TYR A 456 0.34 2.91 -4.88
N GLN A 457 0.50 1.77 -5.57
CA GLN A 457 1.81 1.17 -5.83
C GLN A 457 2.70 2.01 -6.75
N ILE A 458 2.16 3.04 -7.44
CA ILE A 458 2.98 4.00 -8.20
C ILE A 458 3.95 4.78 -7.31
N TYR A 459 3.63 4.91 -6.02
CA TYR A 459 4.46 5.59 -5.02
C TYR A 459 5.32 4.61 -4.21
N THR A 460 4.93 3.35 -4.08
CA THR A 460 5.62 2.41 -3.17
C THR A 460 6.50 1.39 -3.89
N ARG A 461 6.46 1.34 -5.23
CA ARG A 461 7.22 0.39 -6.06
C ARG A 461 7.80 1.06 -7.30
N ASP A 462 8.89 0.51 -7.82
CA ASP A 462 9.46 0.98 -9.08
C ASP A 462 8.46 0.81 -10.25
N LEU A 463 8.37 1.81 -11.13
CA LEU A 463 7.50 1.74 -12.32
C LEU A 463 8.07 0.76 -13.37
N ARG A 464 9.37 0.83 -13.64
CA ARG A 464 10.10 0.01 -14.62
C ARG A 464 11.13 -0.91 -13.97
N GLY A 465 11.74 -1.78 -14.78
CA GLY A 465 12.69 -2.82 -14.35
C GLY A 465 12.03 -4.18 -14.19
N ARG A 466 12.82 -5.21 -13.87
CA ARG A 466 12.35 -6.63 -13.81
C ARG A 466 11.20 -6.83 -12.81
N ALA A 467 11.21 -6.08 -11.73
CA ALA A 467 10.20 -6.08 -10.67
C ALA A 467 9.18 -4.93 -10.76
N GLY A 468 9.30 -4.06 -11.78
CA GLY A 468 8.48 -2.87 -11.92
C GLY A 468 7.01 -3.17 -12.22
N ILE A 469 6.11 -2.32 -11.71
CA ILE A 469 4.66 -2.54 -11.82
C ILE A 469 4.13 -2.42 -13.25
N VAL A 470 4.81 -1.66 -14.12
CA VAL A 470 4.43 -1.45 -15.52
C VAL A 470 5.59 -1.71 -16.49
N GLY A 471 6.59 -2.52 -16.07
CA GLY A 471 7.79 -2.81 -16.85
C GLY A 471 7.56 -3.62 -18.13
N ASN A 472 6.36 -4.18 -18.32
CA ASN A 472 5.96 -4.94 -19.51
C ASN A 472 5.31 -4.05 -20.60
N LEU A 473 4.99 -2.80 -20.31
CA LEU A 473 4.36 -1.88 -21.28
C LEU A 473 5.37 -1.40 -22.33
N ASP A 474 4.91 -1.20 -23.57
CA ASP A 474 5.69 -0.54 -24.61
C ASP A 474 5.89 0.96 -24.29
N SER A 475 6.75 1.62 -25.05
CA SER A 475 7.12 3.03 -24.82
C SER A 475 5.92 3.99 -24.85
N LYS A 476 5.00 3.83 -25.80
CA LYS A 476 3.84 4.73 -25.94
C LYS A 476 2.85 4.53 -24.80
N THR A 477 2.50 3.28 -24.52
CA THR A 477 1.58 2.95 -23.41
C THR A 477 2.16 3.36 -22.06
N PHE A 478 3.46 3.17 -21.86
CA PHE A 478 4.15 3.63 -20.65
C PHE A 478 4.12 5.16 -20.51
N THR A 479 4.36 5.90 -21.60
CA THR A 479 4.34 7.37 -21.59
C THR A 479 2.96 7.90 -21.18
N ILE A 480 1.89 7.33 -21.75
CA ILE A 480 0.51 7.66 -21.40
C ILE A 480 0.22 7.32 -19.93
N PHE A 481 0.67 6.14 -19.46
CA PHE A 481 0.53 5.77 -18.04
C PHE A 481 1.21 6.80 -17.13
N THR A 482 2.48 7.15 -17.38
CA THR A 482 3.21 8.12 -16.55
C THR A 482 2.60 9.52 -16.60
N LYS A 483 2.00 9.90 -17.73
CA LYS A 483 1.31 11.19 -17.90
C LYS A 483 0.08 11.30 -16.99
N TYR A 484 -0.65 10.20 -16.80
CA TYR A 484 -1.97 10.22 -16.15
C TYR A 484 -2.09 9.43 -14.84
N MET A 485 -1.06 8.70 -14.40
CA MET A 485 -1.13 7.84 -13.21
C MET A 485 -1.50 8.59 -11.94
N HIS A 486 -1.06 9.85 -11.78
CA HIS A 486 -1.39 10.68 -10.63
C HIS A 486 -2.83 11.18 -10.65
N ALA A 487 -3.35 11.50 -11.85
CA ALA A 487 -4.74 11.89 -12.03
C ALA A 487 -5.69 10.75 -11.62
N ILE A 488 -5.39 9.53 -12.10
CA ILE A 488 -6.11 8.31 -11.70
C ILE A 488 -5.99 8.07 -10.19
N PHE A 489 -4.81 8.24 -9.62
CA PHE A 489 -4.60 8.11 -8.18
C PHE A 489 -5.45 9.11 -7.38
N ASN A 490 -5.44 10.40 -7.75
CA ASN A 490 -6.20 11.44 -7.04
C ASN A 490 -7.71 11.18 -7.14
N PHE A 491 -8.21 10.73 -8.29
CA PHE A 491 -9.60 10.33 -8.45
C PHE A 491 -10.02 9.23 -7.45
N ILE A 492 -9.20 8.19 -7.30
CA ILE A 492 -9.54 7.02 -6.47
C ILE A 492 -9.29 7.27 -4.97
N TYR A 493 -8.12 7.83 -4.62
CA TYR A 493 -7.65 7.88 -3.23
C TYR A 493 -7.86 9.26 -2.57
N GLU A 494 -8.04 10.33 -3.35
CA GLU A 494 -8.38 11.67 -2.82
C GLU A 494 -9.84 12.06 -3.09
N LEU A 495 -10.62 11.17 -3.74
CA LEU A 495 -12.00 11.42 -4.17
C LEU A 495 -12.17 12.69 -5.02
N ASN A 496 -11.15 13.03 -5.81
CA ASN A 496 -11.18 14.19 -6.68
C ASN A 496 -11.76 13.81 -8.06
N THR A 497 -13.06 14.00 -8.25
CA THR A 497 -13.75 13.71 -9.53
C THR A 497 -13.18 14.50 -10.69
N ASP A 498 -12.76 15.74 -10.45
CA ASP A 498 -12.22 16.65 -11.47
C ASP A 498 -10.81 16.27 -11.92
N ALA A 499 -10.17 15.28 -11.27
CA ALA A 499 -8.89 14.77 -11.70
C ALA A 499 -8.97 13.99 -13.02
N ILE A 500 -10.15 13.52 -13.41
CA ILE A 500 -10.36 12.82 -14.68
C ILE A 500 -10.99 13.79 -15.69
N ASP A 501 -10.39 13.88 -16.87
CA ASP A 501 -10.93 14.68 -17.98
C ASP A 501 -11.10 13.87 -19.27
N LYS A 502 -11.90 14.42 -20.19
CA LYS A 502 -12.23 13.77 -21.47
C LYS A 502 -10.99 13.50 -22.34
N ASN A 503 -10.05 14.43 -22.42
CA ASN A 503 -8.85 14.28 -23.25
C ASN A 503 -7.97 13.13 -22.75
N MET A 504 -7.83 13.02 -21.43
CA MET A 504 -7.16 11.91 -20.77
C MET A 504 -7.81 10.56 -21.11
N LEU A 505 -9.12 10.43 -20.92
CA LEU A 505 -9.85 9.21 -21.24
C LEU A 505 -9.72 8.85 -22.72
N ASN A 506 -9.87 9.83 -23.59
CA ASN A 506 -9.75 9.68 -25.04
C ASN A 506 -8.38 9.12 -25.45
N GLU A 507 -7.30 9.71 -24.96
CA GLU A 507 -5.93 9.27 -25.29
C GLU A 507 -5.63 7.87 -24.76
N ILE A 508 -6.02 7.57 -23.50
CA ILE A 508 -5.83 6.27 -22.87
C ILE A 508 -6.56 5.17 -23.64
N VAL A 509 -7.85 5.37 -23.90
CA VAL A 509 -8.71 4.38 -24.52
C VAL A 509 -8.36 4.18 -25.98
N LEU A 510 -8.15 5.25 -26.75
CA LEU A 510 -7.79 5.13 -28.17
C LEU A 510 -6.48 4.36 -28.34
N ASN A 511 -5.44 4.68 -27.56
CA ASN A 511 -4.19 3.95 -27.61
C ASN A 511 -4.40 2.45 -27.35
N ASN A 512 -5.27 2.11 -26.40
CA ASN A 512 -5.59 0.74 -26.08
C ASN A 512 -6.33 0.02 -27.22
N LEU A 513 -7.35 0.64 -27.80
CA LEU A 513 -8.14 0.06 -28.89
C LEU A 513 -7.31 -0.15 -30.15
N THR A 514 -6.53 0.86 -30.58
CA THR A 514 -5.62 0.75 -31.72
C THR A 514 -4.64 -0.40 -31.55
N LYS A 515 -4.13 -0.59 -30.33
CA LYS A 515 -3.21 -1.68 -30.01
C LYS A 515 -3.86 -3.06 -30.10
N ILE A 516 -5.09 -3.20 -29.60
CA ILE A 516 -5.86 -4.44 -29.71
C ILE A 516 -6.14 -4.77 -31.17
N THR A 517 -6.61 -3.82 -31.96
CA THR A 517 -6.88 -4.02 -33.40
C THR A 517 -5.63 -4.41 -34.19
N LYS A 518 -4.46 -3.88 -33.83
CA LYS A 518 -3.21 -4.20 -34.53
C LYS A 518 -2.66 -5.59 -34.20
N ASN A 519 -2.82 -6.06 -32.96
CA ASN A 519 -2.05 -7.20 -32.43
C ASN A 519 -2.89 -8.39 -31.94
N MET A 520 -4.23 -8.31 -31.99
CA MET A 520 -5.11 -9.43 -31.65
C MET A 520 -5.75 -10.01 -32.91
N GLU A 521 -5.77 -11.33 -33.01
CA GLU A 521 -6.52 -12.06 -34.05
C GLU A 521 -8.03 -11.86 -33.92
N GLU A 522 -8.56 -11.95 -32.70
CA GLU A 522 -10.00 -11.81 -32.40
C GLU A 522 -10.26 -10.61 -31.47
N PRO A 523 -10.21 -9.37 -32.00
CA PRO A 523 -10.23 -8.16 -31.18
C PRO A 523 -11.63 -7.80 -30.64
N LYS A 524 -12.70 -8.31 -31.26
CA LYS A 524 -14.06 -7.76 -31.12
C LYS A 524 -14.52 -7.63 -29.67
N TYR A 525 -14.56 -8.72 -28.91
CA TYR A 525 -15.03 -8.68 -27.52
C TYR A 525 -14.22 -7.70 -26.67
N LEU A 526 -12.90 -7.71 -26.83
CA LEU A 526 -12.00 -6.84 -26.08
C LEU A 526 -12.28 -5.37 -26.37
N ILE A 527 -12.47 -5.01 -27.64
CA ILE A 527 -12.81 -3.65 -28.07
C ILE A 527 -14.16 -3.22 -27.48
N LEU A 528 -15.21 -4.03 -27.63
CA LEU A 528 -16.56 -3.71 -27.14
C LEU A 528 -16.59 -3.48 -25.63
N LYS A 529 -15.91 -4.35 -24.86
CA LYS A 529 -15.78 -4.22 -23.40
C LYS A 529 -15.17 -2.88 -22.99
N ARG A 530 -14.12 -2.44 -23.68
CA ARG A 530 -13.38 -1.21 -23.36
C ARG A 530 -14.12 0.05 -23.80
N LEU A 531 -14.82 -0.02 -24.93
CA LEU A 531 -15.73 1.04 -25.34
C LEU A 531 -16.89 1.19 -24.36
N ASN A 532 -17.44 0.08 -23.83
CA ASN A 532 -18.47 0.15 -22.79
C ASN A 532 -17.96 0.86 -21.53
N TYR A 533 -16.74 0.55 -21.08
CA TYR A 533 -16.11 1.27 -19.96
C TYR A 533 -15.88 2.74 -20.26
N TYR A 534 -15.39 3.07 -21.45
CA TYR A 534 -15.15 4.44 -21.84
C TYR A 534 -16.44 5.28 -21.88
N LEU A 535 -17.51 4.77 -22.49
CA LEU A 535 -18.80 5.44 -22.53
C LEU A 535 -19.44 5.57 -21.14
N MET A 536 -19.27 4.55 -20.29
CA MET A 536 -19.65 4.64 -18.87
C MET A 536 -18.91 5.77 -18.16
N LEU A 537 -17.58 5.87 -18.31
CA LEU A 537 -16.79 6.93 -17.67
C LEU A 537 -17.21 8.31 -18.16
N ASN A 538 -17.43 8.48 -19.47
CA ASN A 538 -17.87 9.75 -20.04
C ASN A 538 -19.26 10.17 -19.53
N LYS A 539 -20.22 9.25 -19.53
CA LYS A 539 -21.58 9.54 -19.04
C LYS A 539 -21.55 9.83 -17.54
N GLU A 540 -21.16 8.84 -16.75
CA GLU A 540 -21.39 8.83 -15.29
C GLU A 540 -20.36 9.66 -14.50
N LEU A 541 -19.22 10.05 -15.09
CA LEU A 541 -18.24 10.93 -14.42
C LEU A 541 -18.14 12.32 -15.04
N LEU A 542 -18.33 12.46 -16.36
CA LEU A 542 -18.14 13.72 -17.07
C LEU A 542 -19.45 14.36 -17.54
N GLY A 543 -20.60 13.67 -17.44
CA GLY A 543 -21.88 14.13 -17.98
C GLY A 543 -21.88 14.27 -19.51
N ASP A 544 -20.95 13.61 -20.20
CA ASP A 544 -20.79 13.71 -21.65
C ASP A 544 -21.74 12.73 -22.36
N ASN A 545 -22.45 13.22 -23.38
CA ASN A 545 -23.50 12.48 -24.09
C ASN A 545 -23.02 11.83 -25.41
N MET A 546 -21.71 11.72 -25.62
CA MET A 546 -21.15 11.09 -26.82
C MET A 546 -21.68 9.67 -26.99
N LEU A 547 -22.35 9.44 -28.14
CA LEU A 547 -22.97 8.15 -28.47
C LEU A 547 -23.94 7.61 -27.42
N GLU A 548 -24.68 8.49 -26.75
CA GLU A 548 -25.74 8.09 -25.83
C GLU A 548 -26.69 7.06 -26.47
N LYS A 549 -27.01 6.02 -25.70
CA LYS A 549 -27.77 4.85 -26.14
C LYS A 549 -29.07 5.20 -26.85
N ASP A 550 -29.79 6.20 -26.37
CA ASP A 550 -31.05 6.66 -26.96
C ASP A 550 -30.86 7.32 -28.33
N HIS A 551 -29.82 8.15 -28.50
CA HIS A 551 -29.47 8.73 -29.79
C HIS A 551 -29.12 7.64 -30.82
N VAL A 552 -28.34 6.63 -30.43
CA VAL A 552 -27.99 5.50 -31.30
C VAL A 552 -29.21 4.66 -31.66
N ASN A 553 -30.14 4.44 -30.71
CA ASN A 553 -31.37 3.70 -30.95
C ASN A 553 -32.35 4.46 -31.86
N LYS A 554 -32.49 5.79 -31.69
CA LYS A 554 -33.25 6.64 -32.61
C LYS A 554 -32.68 6.53 -34.03
N LEU A 555 -31.36 6.67 -34.17
CA LEU A 555 -30.67 6.51 -35.46
C LEU A 555 -30.95 5.14 -36.10
N LYS A 556 -30.86 4.05 -35.32
CA LYS A 556 -31.19 2.69 -35.78
C LYS A 556 -32.62 2.59 -36.30
N ARG A 557 -33.60 3.20 -35.65
CA ARG A 557 -35.01 3.20 -36.08
C ARG A 557 -35.16 3.91 -37.42
N VAL A 558 -34.59 5.11 -37.57
CA VAL A 558 -34.67 5.91 -38.80
C VAL A 558 -34.02 5.18 -39.98
N ILE A 559 -32.83 4.58 -39.77
CA ILE A 559 -32.14 3.79 -40.81
C ILE A 559 -32.88 2.48 -41.12
N SER A 560 -33.54 1.88 -40.12
CA SER A 560 -34.33 0.66 -40.32
C SER A 560 -35.52 0.90 -41.24
N SER A 561 -36.21 2.04 -41.07
CA SER A 561 -37.35 2.48 -41.87
C SER A 561 -36.98 3.16 -43.20
N TYR A 562 -35.70 3.16 -43.58
CA TYR A 562 -35.25 3.81 -44.80
C TYR A 562 -35.90 3.19 -46.04
N ASP A 563 -36.56 4.05 -46.80
CA ASP A 563 -37.13 3.79 -48.12
C ASP A 563 -36.54 4.83 -49.10
N LYS A 564 -36.14 4.38 -50.29
CA LYS A 564 -35.42 5.19 -51.28
C LYS A 564 -36.27 6.38 -51.77
N ASP A 565 -37.59 6.24 -51.66
CA ASP A 565 -38.57 7.22 -52.16
C ASP A 565 -39.06 8.19 -51.06
N LYS A 566 -38.49 8.13 -49.85
CA LYS A 566 -38.89 8.98 -48.70
C LYS A 566 -37.76 9.93 -48.25
N PRO A 567 -37.76 11.21 -48.71
CA PRO A 567 -36.71 12.18 -48.38
C PRO A 567 -36.64 12.55 -46.89
N GLU A 568 -37.74 12.41 -46.15
CA GLU A 568 -37.80 12.69 -44.70
C GLU A 568 -36.78 11.90 -43.86
N ASN A 569 -36.37 10.71 -44.31
CA ASN A 569 -35.42 9.88 -43.58
C ASN A 569 -34.03 10.53 -43.52
N MET A 570 -33.61 11.26 -44.56
CA MET A 570 -32.32 11.95 -44.58
C MET A 570 -32.31 13.16 -43.67
N ALA A 571 -33.38 13.95 -43.68
CA ALA A 571 -33.54 15.09 -42.78
C ALA A 571 -33.45 14.65 -41.30
N LYS A 572 -34.16 13.58 -40.93
CA LYS A 572 -34.13 13.01 -39.58
C LYS A 572 -32.76 12.49 -39.17
N ILE A 573 -31.97 11.93 -40.09
CA ILE A 573 -30.59 11.50 -39.80
C ILE A 573 -29.69 12.72 -39.55
N LEU A 574 -29.82 13.77 -40.36
CA LEU A 574 -29.04 15.00 -40.21
C LEU A 574 -29.39 15.74 -38.92
N GLU A 575 -30.67 15.82 -38.55
CA GLU A 575 -31.12 16.38 -37.26
C GLU A 575 -30.48 15.62 -36.08
N LEU A 576 -30.49 14.29 -36.10
CA LEU A 576 -29.84 13.48 -35.06
C LEU A 576 -28.32 13.72 -35.00
N ILE A 577 -27.66 13.90 -36.16
CA ILE A 577 -26.22 14.23 -36.20
C ILE A 577 -25.96 15.63 -35.64
N GLN A 578 -26.85 16.60 -35.88
CA GLN A 578 -26.74 17.93 -35.29
C GLN A 578 -26.91 17.89 -33.76
N GLU A 579 -27.86 17.09 -33.26
CA GLU A 579 -28.04 16.85 -31.82
C GLU A 579 -26.82 16.14 -31.19
N ASN A 580 -26.21 15.20 -31.90
CA ASN A 580 -25.05 14.43 -31.44
C ASN A 580 -24.04 14.19 -32.58
N PRO A 581 -23.04 15.08 -32.74
CA PRO A 581 -22.08 15.01 -33.85
C PRO A 581 -21.31 13.68 -33.95
N SER A 582 -21.12 12.98 -32.85
CA SER A 582 -20.44 11.68 -32.81
C SER A 582 -21.17 10.60 -33.62
N LEU A 583 -22.48 10.74 -33.86
CA LEU A 583 -23.25 9.83 -34.71
C LEU A 583 -22.76 9.80 -36.16
N LYS A 584 -22.24 10.94 -36.67
CA LYS A 584 -21.63 11.02 -38.01
C LYS A 584 -20.49 10.02 -38.14
N TYR A 585 -19.62 10.00 -37.14
CA TYR A 585 -18.45 9.12 -37.08
C TYR A 585 -18.79 7.67 -36.75
N TYR A 586 -19.80 7.47 -35.94
CA TYR A 586 -20.39 6.14 -35.75
C TYR A 586 -20.88 5.54 -37.07
N LEU A 587 -21.55 6.32 -37.92
CA LEU A 587 -21.96 5.90 -39.27
C LEU A 587 -20.78 5.61 -40.19
N ILE A 588 -19.68 6.38 -40.10
CA ILE A 588 -18.43 6.07 -40.82
C ILE A 588 -17.90 4.70 -40.39
N GLY A 589 -17.89 4.39 -39.10
CA GLY A 589 -17.51 3.06 -38.60
C GLY A 589 -18.38 1.93 -39.18
N LYS A 590 -19.71 2.14 -39.25
CA LYS A 590 -20.63 1.18 -39.89
C LYS A 590 -20.34 1.00 -41.37
N PHE A 591 -20.04 2.09 -42.06
CA PHE A 591 -19.70 2.09 -43.46
C PHE A 591 -18.42 1.29 -43.73
N LEU A 592 -17.36 1.53 -42.95
CA LEU A 592 -16.11 0.76 -43.03
C LEU A 592 -16.34 -0.74 -42.87
N ARG A 593 -17.15 -1.15 -41.88
CA ARG A 593 -17.50 -2.57 -41.70
C ARG A 593 -18.23 -3.16 -42.90
N LEU A 594 -19.10 -2.39 -43.53
CA LEU A 594 -19.82 -2.84 -44.72
C LEU A 594 -18.85 -3.03 -45.91
N ILE A 595 -17.86 -2.13 -46.07
CA ILE A 595 -16.82 -2.31 -47.11
C ILE A 595 -16.02 -3.58 -46.83
N ASP A 596 -15.48 -3.74 -45.62
CA ASP A 596 -14.68 -4.91 -45.25
C ASP A 596 -15.49 -6.21 -45.40
N SER A 597 -16.77 -6.22 -45.01
CA SER A 597 -17.66 -7.38 -45.21
C SER A 597 -17.84 -7.72 -46.70
N THR A 598 -18.05 -6.72 -47.55
CA THR A 598 -18.23 -6.89 -49.00
C THR A 598 -16.93 -7.35 -49.68
N LYS A 599 -15.79 -6.81 -49.23
CA LYS A 599 -14.45 -7.18 -49.70
C LYS A 599 -14.14 -8.64 -49.36
N TYR A 600 -14.49 -9.09 -48.16
CA TYR A 600 -14.35 -10.49 -47.73
C TYR A 600 -15.22 -11.46 -48.51
N GLN A 601 -16.50 -11.11 -48.72
CA GLN A 601 -17.40 -11.89 -49.58
C GLN A 601 -16.88 -12.00 -51.02
N SER A 602 -16.04 -11.04 -51.45
CA SER A 602 -15.35 -11.06 -52.75
C SER A 602 -13.98 -11.75 -52.71
N GLY A 603 -13.65 -12.51 -51.66
CA GLY A 603 -12.42 -13.28 -51.52
C GLY A 603 -11.16 -12.46 -51.19
N LYS A 604 -11.31 -11.22 -50.70
CA LYS A 604 -10.19 -10.34 -50.33
C LYS A 604 -10.11 -10.10 -48.83
N LYS A 605 -8.93 -9.70 -48.33
CA LYS A 605 -8.70 -9.47 -46.90
C LYS A 605 -9.52 -8.29 -46.38
N GLN A 606 -10.02 -8.41 -45.15
CA GLN A 606 -10.68 -7.34 -44.38
C GLN A 606 -9.62 -6.50 -43.66
N ASP A 607 -9.12 -5.47 -44.32
CA ASP A 607 -8.00 -4.67 -43.82
C ASP A 607 -8.26 -3.17 -43.87
N ILE A 608 -9.41 -2.71 -44.37
CA ILE A 608 -9.65 -1.27 -44.58
C ILE A 608 -9.75 -0.55 -43.24
N PHE A 609 -10.60 -1.04 -42.33
CA PHE A 609 -10.73 -0.44 -41.01
C PHE A 609 -9.40 -0.46 -40.24
N GLY A 610 -8.74 -1.62 -40.20
CA GLY A 610 -7.46 -1.78 -39.51
C GLY A 610 -6.39 -0.82 -40.04
N ASN A 611 -6.25 -0.71 -41.36
CA ASN A 611 -5.31 0.21 -41.99
C ASN A 611 -5.66 1.68 -41.72
N PHE A 612 -6.94 2.04 -41.71
CA PHE A 612 -7.38 3.40 -41.45
C PHE A 612 -7.07 3.84 -40.02
N VAL A 613 -7.56 3.11 -39.01
CA VAL A 613 -7.44 3.51 -37.59
C VAL A 613 -6.02 3.39 -37.03
N THR A 614 -5.13 2.67 -37.70
CA THR A 614 -3.71 2.54 -37.30
C THR A 614 -2.79 3.57 -37.92
N ASN A 615 -3.15 4.12 -39.09
CA ASN A 615 -2.33 5.07 -39.84
C ASN A 615 -2.87 6.52 -39.83
N ALA A 616 -4.12 6.72 -39.42
CA ALA A 616 -4.70 8.05 -39.26
C ALA A 616 -4.02 8.84 -38.13
N ASN A 617 -3.81 10.13 -38.38
CA ASN A 617 -3.39 11.14 -37.43
C ASN A 617 -4.13 12.45 -37.71
N ARG A 618 -3.98 13.44 -36.81
CA ARG A 618 -4.66 14.74 -36.88
C ARG A 618 -4.50 15.45 -38.22
N ASN A 619 -3.36 15.28 -38.88
CA ASN A 619 -3.02 16.01 -40.10
C ASN A 619 -3.43 15.29 -41.38
N ASN A 620 -3.65 13.97 -41.34
CA ASN A 620 -3.89 13.17 -42.54
C ASN A 620 -5.24 12.46 -42.58
N ILE A 621 -6.04 12.46 -41.49
CA ILE A 621 -7.24 11.63 -41.37
C ILE A 621 -8.23 11.80 -42.53
N LYS A 622 -8.48 13.05 -42.97
CA LYS A 622 -9.36 13.36 -44.09
C LYS A 622 -8.81 12.81 -45.41
N ASN A 623 -7.54 13.07 -45.70
CA ASN A 623 -6.87 12.58 -46.91
C ASN A 623 -6.82 11.05 -46.94
N LEU A 624 -6.54 10.43 -45.79
CA LEU A 624 -6.51 8.97 -45.67
C LEU A 624 -7.91 8.38 -45.89
N PHE A 625 -8.96 9.01 -45.36
CA PHE A 625 -10.33 8.57 -45.58
C PHE A 625 -10.72 8.66 -47.06
N VAL A 626 -10.48 9.79 -47.71
CA VAL A 626 -10.81 9.98 -49.14
C VAL A 626 -10.05 8.97 -50.01
N THR A 627 -8.73 8.87 -49.84
CA THR A 627 -7.90 8.06 -50.72
C THR A 627 -7.99 6.57 -50.42
N GLU A 628 -7.80 6.16 -49.16
CA GLU A 628 -7.70 4.74 -48.79
C GLU A 628 -9.06 4.08 -48.57
N VAL A 629 -10.09 4.84 -48.18
CA VAL A 629 -11.42 4.29 -47.93
C VAL A 629 -12.31 4.48 -49.15
N LEU A 630 -12.53 5.71 -49.61
CA LEU A 630 -13.50 6.00 -50.67
C LEU A 630 -12.98 5.62 -52.07
N GLN A 631 -11.83 6.17 -52.48
CA GLN A 631 -11.33 6.00 -53.85
C GLN A 631 -10.89 4.56 -54.13
N LYS A 632 -10.02 3.98 -53.30
CA LYS A 632 -9.48 2.63 -53.53
C LYS A 632 -10.51 1.50 -53.41
N ASN A 633 -11.65 1.73 -52.76
CA ASN A 633 -12.68 0.71 -52.55
C ASN A 633 -14.01 1.02 -53.25
N ASN A 634 -14.04 1.98 -54.19
CA ASN A 634 -15.26 2.35 -54.92
C ASN A 634 -15.97 1.14 -55.55
N TYR A 635 -15.21 0.19 -56.11
CA TYR A 635 -15.75 -1.07 -56.65
C TYR A 635 -16.63 -1.83 -55.63
N TYR A 636 -16.21 -1.91 -54.37
CA TYR A 636 -16.96 -2.58 -53.31
C TYR A 636 -18.12 -1.74 -52.82
N ILE A 637 -17.94 -0.41 -52.75
CA ILE A 637 -18.99 0.55 -52.36
C ILE A 637 -20.17 0.47 -53.34
N GLN A 638 -19.92 0.39 -54.65
CA GLN A 638 -20.98 0.29 -55.66
C GLN A 638 -21.83 -0.98 -55.54
N LYS A 639 -21.29 -2.05 -54.94
CA LYS A 639 -21.97 -3.33 -54.70
C LYS A 639 -22.75 -3.39 -53.39
N MET A 640 -22.74 -2.31 -52.60
CA MET A 640 -23.45 -2.28 -51.32
C MET A 640 -24.98 -2.22 -51.48
N ASN A 641 -25.67 -2.58 -50.40
CA ASN A 641 -27.12 -2.45 -50.29
C ASN A 641 -27.57 -0.97 -50.26
N PRO A 642 -28.88 -0.69 -50.45
CA PRO A 642 -29.39 0.69 -50.47
C PRO A 642 -29.09 1.52 -49.22
N LYS A 643 -29.07 0.91 -48.03
CA LYS A 643 -28.73 1.60 -46.77
C LYS A 643 -27.24 1.95 -46.68
N GLY A 644 -26.36 1.12 -47.24
CA GLY A 644 -24.94 1.45 -47.39
C GLY A 644 -24.72 2.60 -48.36
N LYS A 645 -25.46 2.62 -49.48
CA LYS A 645 -25.42 3.72 -50.46
C LYS A 645 -25.97 5.03 -49.89
N LEU A 646 -26.99 4.96 -49.04
CA LEU A 646 -27.51 6.12 -48.30
C LEU A 646 -26.39 6.81 -47.50
N VAL A 647 -25.68 6.03 -46.69
CA VAL A 647 -24.59 6.53 -45.84
C VAL A 647 -23.42 7.05 -46.70
N PHE A 648 -23.09 6.37 -47.80
CA PHE A 648 -22.11 6.86 -48.75
C PHE A 648 -22.49 8.23 -49.34
N ASN A 649 -23.73 8.39 -49.82
CA ASN A 649 -24.22 9.66 -50.37
C ASN A 649 -24.21 10.78 -49.32
N LEU A 650 -24.51 10.47 -48.05
CA LEU A 650 -24.45 11.43 -46.95
C LEU A 650 -23.04 12.00 -46.80
N PHE A 651 -22.01 11.16 -46.90
CA PHE A 651 -20.61 11.59 -46.77
C PHE A 651 -20.01 12.16 -48.04
N GLU A 652 -20.40 11.66 -49.21
CA GLU A 652 -19.93 12.17 -50.51
C GLU A 652 -20.39 13.62 -50.74
N ASN A 653 -21.62 13.94 -50.37
CA ASN A 653 -22.17 15.30 -50.48
C ASN A 653 -21.63 16.27 -49.42
N ASP A 654 -20.95 15.76 -48.38
CA ASP A 654 -20.50 16.53 -47.23
C ASP A 654 -19.00 16.29 -46.90
N LEU A 655 -18.19 15.94 -47.92
CA LEU A 655 -16.77 15.65 -47.76
C LEU A 655 -15.97 16.80 -47.14
N ASN A 656 -16.41 18.04 -47.39
CA ASN A 656 -15.70 19.22 -46.93
C ASN A 656 -15.78 19.43 -45.42
N SER A 657 -16.86 18.98 -44.77
CA SER A 657 -17.08 19.10 -43.32
C SER A 657 -16.64 17.86 -42.52
N LEU A 658 -15.98 16.89 -43.14
CA LEU A 658 -15.50 15.72 -42.41
C LEU A 658 -14.21 16.04 -41.65
N PHE A 659 -14.21 15.71 -40.35
CA PHE A 659 -13.06 15.80 -39.44
C PHE A 659 -12.62 17.24 -39.16
N ASN A 660 -13.59 18.15 -39.06
CA ASN A 660 -13.37 19.57 -38.80
C ASN A 660 -14.36 20.18 -37.78
N GLU A 661 -15.07 19.33 -37.05
CA GLU A 661 -16.08 19.70 -36.07
C GLU A 661 -15.41 20.38 -34.86
N GLU A 662 -15.86 21.59 -34.52
CA GLU A 662 -15.28 22.39 -33.44
C GLU A 662 -15.39 21.72 -32.06
N ASN A 663 -16.44 20.90 -31.86
CA ASN A 663 -16.77 20.28 -30.58
C ASN A 663 -16.22 18.85 -30.41
N LEU A 664 -15.47 18.33 -31.40
CA LEU A 664 -14.93 16.97 -31.36
C LEU A 664 -13.40 16.97 -31.55
N SER A 665 -12.71 16.25 -30.66
CA SER A 665 -11.29 15.98 -30.80
C SER A 665 -11.03 14.92 -31.87
N PHE A 666 -9.79 14.84 -32.34
CA PHE A 666 -9.35 13.77 -33.24
C PHE A 666 -9.63 12.38 -32.65
N GLU A 667 -9.41 12.24 -31.35
CA GLU A 667 -9.65 11.01 -30.62
C GLU A 667 -11.14 10.66 -30.57
N ASP A 668 -12.04 11.64 -30.41
CA ASP A 668 -13.50 11.43 -30.45
C ASP A 668 -13.96 10.83 -31.79
N TYR A 669 -13.38 11.31 -32.91
CA TYR A 669 -13.66 10.76 -34.24
C TYR A 669 -13.36 9.27 -34.30
N LEU A 670 -12.14 8.89 -33.90
CA LEU A 670 -11.70 7.50 -33.98
C LEU A 670 -12.46 6.61 -32.98
N LEU A 671 -12.70 7.06 -31.75
CA LEU A 671 -13.48 6.31 -30.76
C LEU A 671 -14.92 6.05 -31.25
N SER A 672 -15.53 7.05 -31.90
CA SER A 672 -16.86 6.90 -32.49
C SER A 672 -16.86 5.94 -33.68
N ILE A 673 -15.83 5.98 -34.53
CA ILE A 673 -15.62 5.03 -35.63
C ILE A 673 -15.41 3.61 -35.11
N PHE A 674 -14.63 3.42 -34.03
CA PHE A 674 -14.45 2.14 -33.34
C PHE A 674 -15.78 1.56 -32.85
N ALA A 675 -16.59 2.39 -32.16
CA ALA A 675 -17.93 2.02 -31.73
C ALA A 675 -18.80 1.61 -32.93
N GLY A 676 -18.84 2.42 -33.98
CA GLY A 676 -19.56 2.13 -35.22
C GLY A 676 -19.17 0.79 -35.85
N TYR A 677 -17.88 0.52 -35.99
CA TYR A 677 -17.38 -0.69 -36.64
C TYR A 677 -17.79 -1.96 -35.89
N TYR A 678 -17.54 -2.04 -34.58
CA TYR A 678 -17.68 -3.31 -33.86
C TYR A 678 -19.10 -3.61 -33.35
N THR A 679 -19.99 -2.61 -33.19
CA THR A 679 -21.37 -2.80 -32.69
C THR A 679 -22.34 -3.34 -33.73
N GLU A 680 -23.60 -3.63 -33.39
CA GLU A 680 -24.60 -4.21 -34.30
C GLU A 680 -24.64 -3.53 -35.68
N ASN A 681 -24.72 -4.31 -36.76
CA ASN A 681 -24.78 -3.74 -38.09
C ASN A 681 -26.20 -3.25 -38.43
N ILE A 682 -26.47 -1.98 -38.13
CA ILE A 682 -27.73 -1.29 -38.46
C ILE A 682 -27.95 -1.06 -39.96
N LEU A 683 -26.92 -1.28 -40.80
CA LEU A 683 -26.97 -1.14 -42.26
C LEU A 683 -27.26 -2.47 -42.98
N LYS A 684 -27.53 -3.57 -42.26
CA LYS A 684 -27.95 -4.83 -42.91
C LYS A 684 -29.36 -4.73 -43.52
N LYS A 685 -29.58 -5.52 -44.58
CA LYS A 685 -30.93 -5.75 -45.14
C LYS A 685 -31.75 -6.50 -44.07
N ALA A 686 -32.99 -6.07 -43.82
CA ALA A 686 -33.87 -6.82 -42.93
C ALA A 686 -34.06 -8.24 -43.51
N VAL A 687 -33.71 -9.26 -42.74
CA VAL A 687 -34.13 -10.62 -43.05
C VAL A 687 -35.58 -10.70 -42.60
N ILE A 688 -36.51 -10.69 -43.55
CA ILE A 688 -37.90 -11.05 -43.26
C ILE A 688 -37.84 -12.53 -42.85
N LYS A 689 -37.94 -12.81 -41.55
CA LYS A 689 -38.31 -14.15 -41.11
C LYS A 689 -39.78 -14.29 -41.46
N ASN A 690 -40.08 -15.06 -42.49
CA ASN A 690 -41.42 -15.62 -42.64
C ASN A 690 -41.58 -16.63 -41.50
N GLU A 691 -42.45 -16.33 -40.55
CA GLU A 691 -43.00 -17.33 -39.63
C GLU A 691 -43.91 -18.29 -40.40
#